data_AF-A0A349D309-F1
#
_entry.id   AF-A0A349D309-F1
#
_cell.length_a   1.000
_cell.length_b   1.000
_cell.length_c   1.000
_cell.angle_alpha   90.00
_cell.angle_beta   90.00
_cell.angle_gamma   90.00
#
_symmetry.space_group_name_H-M   'P 1'
#
loop_
_entity.id
_entity.type
_entity.pdbx_description
1 polymer ?
#
loop_
_entity_poly.entity_id
_entity_poly.type
_entity_poly.pdbx_seq_one_letter_code
_entity_poly.pdbx_strand_id
1 'polypeptide(L)'
;MKRRAFTAVEALLAVGVVALTAGMAIPMYRTYQARSDLDRAVEQVIQGLRAAQMRSQAGQNDAQWGFNALPPGVLFEGESFALRRPEEDQPFLIPETVTVSGLTEVVYSAVDGIPDHTGDIILEAPNGDSRTVTVESGGVLTSTGIQTPEEGLPFGDDSSESSGDESSVAGDDDVGGDDDTGGTGGTEEADCQDRFVVRPDGSVETTGTVDVTFKALGSAITFGPNGPTIKVRVSASTDAGKSWVDLFGGKDIVGGEVQTLENLPSGTKVAIKSVGRYAWLFNKTYKSNDQTGHVQVLRNGDAAPAYEPFGTQQSVAQFLKSILGADGKISIGQYDAVALFELGALSGAGADFQDAVILMQFSQKSGSCSETDDAKFKIQFNRVENEGTGNADRSVYVGPQAIHFAEDQWIPLKIAGEPVTDLGLVEDMPGLSVQRGVGYVRVLSYGSHGFLGKEIVDARVTFNGARVTSVQNDTAQNATENPFDAVVNDGASGDEVAVASDSGSVLFQTRVTSADDAIMIFWQQALTTSSSSAGASSSSTASSTSSVSSGASSQSSEQASSDPCAASYIIEDGEIVLNEPADVSFHVLGTAITYGIRGPQVPVYFSVSLDGGNSWKSLFKLRSIEGGKYDTLSDVPAGSRILVRAEGRYGWLFQQIAHSHDGSGRVKILKPGDDVPNTQPFLTVSNLKRFMRDHIGADRKISIGKREVLSLFELQDLGLTSDFQDAAVSIILEKPASLNICESSVPDNPNASSVSSQASSADSENSSVGSAGEQVVICHYPPGNRKDVQTLTIDAPAWPAHKAHGDRLGACEEDKDGDSVSNDSDLCPNTALPEIVPTESMLFGRFALTEGSSIFRQGPRKKVSQYTLTETKGCSCEQLIDIAEGSKTYYVDQFPQLLRNMRSLFPFFTVGARKYGCSDAVLRMIVDTKL
;
A
#
# COMPACT_ATOMS: atom_id res chain seq x y z
N MET A 1 66.23 8.78 -4.41
CA MET A 1 65.38 7.94 -5.29
C MET A 1 65.00 8.78 -6.51
N LYS A 2 65.07 8.27 -7.75
CA LYS A 2 64.52 8.99 -8.91
C LYS A 2 63.00 8.78 -8.96
N ARG A 3 62.21 9.86 -8.94
CA ARG A 3 60.78 9.78 -9.30
C ARG A 3 60.68 9.43 -10.78
N ARG A 4 59.88 8.43 -11.14
CA ARG A 4 59.58 8.12 -12.55
C ARG A 4 58.54 9.14 -13.03
N ALA A 5 58.90 9.92 -14.05
CA ALA A 5 57.94 10.75 -14.78
C ALA A 5 57.34 9.94 -15.93
N PHE A 6 56.14 10.32 -16.39
CA PHE A 6 55.52 9.75 -17.58
C PHE A 6 56.39 10.02 -18.82
N THR A 7 56.46 9.05 -19.73
CA THR A 7 57.07 9.24 -21.04
C THR A 7 56.17 10.08 -21.95
N ALA A 8 56.76 10.73 -22.96
CA ALA A 8 55.99 11.46 -23.97
C ALA A 8 55.00 10.55 -24.73
N VAL A 9 55.31 9.26 -24.86
CA VAL A 9 54.43 8.27 -25.51
C VAL A 9 53.20 7.98 -24.64
N GLU A 10 53.38 7.76 -23.34
CA GLU A 10 52.25 7.56 -22.41
C GLU A 10 51.35 8.80 -22.34
N ALA A 11 51.93 10.00 -22.37
CA ALA A 11 51.18 11.26 -22.38
C ALA A 11 50.35 11.42 -23.68
N LEU A 12 50.93 11.14 -24.85
CA LEU A 12 50.23 11.18 -26.13
C LEU A 12 49.13 10.12 -26.21
N LEU A 13 49.38 8.92 -25.70
CA LEU A 13 48.40 7.82 -25.70
C LEU A 13 47.22 8.15 -24.77
N ALA A 14 47.48 8.73 -23.58
CA ALA A 14 46.42 9.21 -22.70
C ALA A 14 45.55 10.30 -23.34
N VAL A 15 46.16 11.29 -24.02
CA VAL A 15 45.41 12.33 -24.76
C VAL A 15 44.60 11.73 -25.91
N GLY A 16 45.15 10.76 -26.65
CA GLY A 16 44.44 10.05 -27.72
C GLY A 16 43.22 9.26 -27.22
N VAL A 17 43.34 8.57 -26.08
CA VAL A 17 42.22 7.88 -25.43
C VAL A 17 41.15 8.87 -24.96
N VAL A 18 41.55 9.98 -24.32
CA VAL A 18 40.59 11.03 -23.91
C VAL A 18 39.85 11.60 -25.11
N ALA A 19 40.54 11.91 -26.21
CA ALA A 19 39.91 12.41 -27.44
C ALA A 19 38.93 11.40 -28.06
N LEU A 20 39.27 10.11 -28.12
CA LEU A 20 38.37 9.05 -28.58
C LEU A 20 37.12 8.92 -27.68
N THR A 21 37.30 8.86 -26.36
CA THR A 21 36.18 8.75 -25.42
C THR A 21 35.27 9.99 -25.45
N ALA A 22 35.82 11.19 -25.59
CA ALA A 22 35.03 12.41 -25.75
C ALA A 22 34.26 12.43 -27.08
N GLY A 23 34.89 11.98 -28.17
CA GLY A 23 34.25 11.87 -29.49
C GLY A 23 33.05 10.92 -29.51
N MET A 24 33.04 9.88 -28.67
CA MET A 24 31.89 8.98 -28.49
C MET A 24 30.88 9.52 -27.47
N ALA A 25 31.34 10.10 -26.36
CA ALA A 25 30.46 10.55 -25.28
C ALA A 25 29.62 11.80 -25.64
N ILE A 26 30.17 12.74 -26.41
CA ILE A 26 29.47 13.99 -26.78
C ILE A 26 28.18 13.74 -27.59
N PRO A 27 28.15 12.94 -28.69
CA PRO A 27 26.91 12.66 -29.39
C PRO A 27 25.91 11.88 -28.53
N MET A 28 26.36 10.86 -27.78
CA MET A 28 25.47 10.11 -26.87
C MET A 28 24.82 11.01 -25.81
N TYR A 29 25.59 11.96 -25.24
CA TYR A 29 25.07 12.93 -24.28
C TYR A 29 24.03 13.87 -24.90
N ARG A 30 24.21 14.27 -26.18
CA ARG A 30 23.21 15.10 -26.89
C ARG A 30 21.90 14.35 -27.12
N THR A 31 21.95 13.11 -27.58
CA THR A 31 20.73 12.27 -27.74
C THR A 31 20.05 12.03 -26.39
N TYR A 32 20.82 11.78 -25.33
CA TYR A 32 20.27 11.65 -23.97
C TYR A 32 19.60 12.94 -23.50
N GLN A 33 20.21 14.10 -23.73
CA GLN A 33 19.63 15.39 -23.35
C GLN A 33 18.34 15.67 -24.11
N ALA A 34 18.30 15.45 -25.43
CA ALA A 34 17.11 15.67 -26.24
C ALA A 34 15.92 14.83 -25.77
N ARG A 35 16.14 13.53 -25.46
CA ARG A 35 15.12 12.65 -24.86
C ARG A 35 14.69 13.13 -23.47
N SER A 36 15.64 13.52 -22.63
CA SER A 36 15.36 14.06 -21.29
C SER A 36 14.59 15.39 -21.32
N ASP A 37 14.65 16.17 -22.39
CA ASP A 37 13.88 17.40 -22.56
C ASP A 37 12.49 17.11 -23.17
N LEU A 38 12.39 16.13 -24.08
CA LEU A 38 11.13 15.64 -24.64
C LEU A 38 10.23 14.99 -23.58
N ASP A 39 10.80 14.16 -22.71
CA ASP A 39 10.07 13.50 -21.61
C ASP A 39 9.51 14.56 -20.63
N ARG A 40 10.28 15.62 -20.32
CA ARG A 40 9.80 16.77 -19.54
C ARG A 40 8.68 17.52 -20.23
N ALA A 41 8.78 17.74 -21.55
CA ALA A 41 7.73 18.42 -22.30
C ALA A 41 6.39 17.68 -22.21
N VAL A 42 6.40 16.35 -22.36
CA VAL A 42 5.20 15.50 -22.19
C VAL A 42 4.64 15.61 -20.78
N GLU A 43 5.48 15.49 -19.74
CA GLU A 43 5.03 15.63 -18.35
C GLU A 43 4.41 17.01 -18.08
N GLN A 44 5.01 18.10 -18.57
CA GLN A 44 4.49 19.46 -18.41
C GLN A 44 3.19 19.70 -19.17
N VAL A 45 3.04 19.19 -20.39
CA VAL A 45 1.80 19.29 -21.17
C VAL A 45 0.65 18.52 -20.50
N ILE A 46 0.90 17.28 -20.05
CA ILE A 46 -0.10 16.47 -19.35
C ILE A 46 -0.52 17.11 -18.03
N GLN A 47 0.42 17.69 -17.27
CA GLN A 47 0.11 18.41 -16.03
C GLN A 47 -0.69 19.69 -16.30
N GLY A 48 -0.34 20.45 -17.34
CA GLY A 48 -1.04 21.67 -17.74
C GLY A 48 -2.49 21.42 -18.17
N LEU A 49 -2.71 20.44 -19.06
CA LEU A 49 -4.04 20.02 -19.51
C LEU A 49 -4.93 19.57 -18.35
N ARG A 50 -4.42 18.70 -17.47
CA ARG A 50 -5.18 18.25 -16.28
C ARG A 50 -5.49 19.39 -15.32
N ALA A 51 -4.58 20.34 -15.14
CA ALA A 51 -4.82 21.52 -14.32
C ALA A 51 -5.93 22.41 -14.90
N ALA A 52 -5.96 22.61 -16.23
CA ALA A 52 -7.03 23.33 -16.92
C ALA A 52 -8.40 22.64 -16.78
N GLN A 53 -8.44 21.31 -16.96
CA GLN A 53 -9.65 20.53 -16.76
C GLN A 53 -10.18 20.64 -15.33
N MET A 54 -9.33 20.40 -14.32
CA MET A 54 -9.73 20.45 -12.91
C MET A 54 -10.20 21.85 -12.48
N ARG A 55 -9.58 22.94 -12.96
CA ARG A 55 -10.03 24.31 -12.63
C ARG A 55 -11.39 24.64 -13.24
N SER A 56 -11.65 24.17 -14.46
CA SER A 56 -12.96 24.33 -15.13
C SER A 56 -14.06 23.53 -14.41
N GLN A 57 -13.77 22.28 -14.03
CA GLN A 57 -14.70 21.44 -13.24
C GLN A 57 -14.96 22.00 -11.85
N ALA A 58 -13.95 22.57 -11.20
CA ALA A 58 -14.09 23.26 -9.91
C ALA A 58 -14.83 24.61 -9.99
N GLY A 59 -15.15 25.11 -11.19
CA GLY A 59 -15.75 26.43 -11.39
C GLY A 59 -14.86 27.57 -10.90
N GLN A 60 -13.53 27.43 -10.94
CA GLN A 60 -12.62 28.41 -10.37
C GLN A 60 -12.80 29.77 -11.08
N ASN A 61 -13.10 30.81 -10.28
CA ASN A 61 -13.42 32.18 -10.73
C ASN A 61 -14.68 32.27 -11.63
N ASP A 62 -15.61 31.30 -11.55
CA ASP A 62 -16.79 31.18 -12.42
C ASP A 62 -16.46 31.14 -13.93
N ALA A 63 -15.23 30.71 -14.28
CA ALA A 63 -14.66 30.80 -15.62
C ALA A 63 -14.24 29.43 -16.21
N GLN A 64 -14.11 29.40 -17.55
CA GLN A 64 -13.44 28.30 -18.26
C GLN A 64 -11.92 28.44 -18.12
N TRP A 65 -11.21 27.32 -18.09
CA TRP A 65 -9.75 27.27 -18.07
C TRP A 65 -9.21 26.42 -19.22
N GLY A 66 -8.11 26.87 -19.80
CA GLY A 66 -7.43 26.19 -20.89
C GLY A 66 -5.92 26.06 -20.66
N PHE A 67 -5.29 25.26 -21.51
CA PHE A 67 -3.83 25.11 -21.54
C PHE A 67 -3.31 25.30 -22.97
N ASN A 68 -2.33 26.19 -23.12
CA ASN A 68 -1.59 26.37 -24.36
C ASN A 68 -0.25 25.62 -24.26
N ALA A 69 0.02 24.74 -25.22
CA ALA A 69 1.17 23.83 -25.22
C ALA A 69 2.41 24.37 -25.95
N LEU A 70 2.36 25.57 -26.55
CA LEU A 70 3.52 26.19 -27.18
C LEU A 70 4.54 26.62 -26.10
N PRO A 71 5.87 26.54 -26.32
CA PRO A 71 6.85 26.90 -25.28
C PRO A 71 6.95 28.43 -25.09
N PRO A 72 6.95 28.96 -23.85
CA PRO A 72 6.66 28.27 -22.59
C PRO A 72 5.16 27.99 -22.44
N GLY A 73 4.79 26.78 -22.04
CA GLY A 73 3.38 26.39 -21.92
C GLY A 73 2.66 27.24 -20.87
N VAL A 74 1.37 27.50 -21.06
CA VAL A 74 0.59 28.40 -20.18
C VAL A 74 -0.76 27.78 -19.86
N LEU A 75 -1.03 27.63 -18.56
CA LEU A 75 -2.36 27.41 -18.01
C LEU A 75 -3.04 28.77 -17.81
N PHE A 76 -4.26 28.94 -18.33
CA PHE A 76 -4.92 30.24 -18.39
C PHE A 76 -6.43 30.18 -18.09
N GLU A 77 -6.97 31.31 -17.65
CA GLU A 77 -8.42 31.56 -17.48
C GLU A 77 -8.97 32.25 -18.74
N GLY A 78 -10.01 31.70 -19.36
CA GLY A 78 -10.73 32.30 -20.50
C GLY A 78 -11.15 31.31 -21.60
N GLU A 79 -12.03 31.76 -22.50
CA GLU A 79 -12.63 30.98 -23.59
C GLU A 79 -11.65 30.58 -24.72
N SER A 80 -10.44 31.14 -24.73
CA SER A 80 -9.31 30.78 -25.63
C SER A 80 -8.04 31.50 -25.17
N PHE A 81 -6.86 31.07 -25.61
CA PHE A 81 -5.58 31.72 -25.26
C PHE A 81 -5.50 33.17 -25.76
N ALA A 82 -6.30 33.53 -26.77
CA ALA A 82 -6.42 34.89 -27.30
C ALA A 82 -7.36 35.81 -26.48
N LEU A 83 -8.36 35.24 -25.79
CA LEU A 83 -9.33 35.95 -24.95
C LEU A 83 -9.03 35.83 -23.45
N ARG A 84 -7.94 35.17 -23.08
CA ARG A 84 -7.55 34.87 -21.71
C ARG A 84 -7.28 36.11 -20.85
N ARG A 85 -7.31 35.90 -19.53
CA ARG A 85 -7.05 36.88 -18.49
C ARG A 85 -5.59 36.82 -17.99
N PRO A 86 -4.67 37.70 -18.45
CA PRO A 86 -3.23 37.46 -18.32
C PRO A 86 -2.66 37.57 -16.90
N GLU A 87 -3.40 38.12 -15.94
CA GLU A 87 -3.00 38.09 -14.52
C GLU A 87 -3.15 36.72 -13.86
N GLU A 88 -3.88 35.78 -14.47
CA GLU A 88 -4.06 34.39 -14.02
C GLU A 88 -3.16 33.39 -14.80
N ASP A 89 -2.34 33.87 -15.75
CA ASP A 89 -1.42 33.05 -16.56
C ASP A 89 -0.39 32.32 -15.67
N GLN A 90 -0.48 30.99 -15.59
CA GLN A 90 0.50 30.16 -14.89
C GLN A 90 1.41 29.41 -15.89
N PRO A 91 2.73 29.68 -15.90
CA PRO A 91 3.66 29.05 -16.84
C PRO A 91 4.05 27.63 -16.42
N PHE A 92 4.16 26.75 -17.41
CA PHE A 92 4.69 25.38 -17.35
C PHE A 92 5.98 25.30 -18.17
N LEU A 93 7.01 24.66 -17.63
CA LEU A 93 8.39 24.74 -18.15
C LEU A 93 8.66 23.72 -19.27
N ILE A 94 7.95 23.86 -20.39
CA ILE A 94 8.26 23.17 -21.64
C ILE A 94 9.61 23.71 -22.17
N PRO A 95 10.63 22.86 -22.42
CA PRO A 95 11.92 23.32 -22.93
C PRO A 95 11.82 23.95 -24.32
N GLU A 96 12.51 25.08 -24.54
CA GLU A 96 12.63 25.75 -25.86
C GLU A 96 13.29 24.87 -26.94
N THR A 97 13.88 23.73 -26.54
CA THR A 97 14.41 22.71 -27.44
C THR A 97 13.33 21.82 -28.08
N VAL A 98 12.10 21.80 -27.56
CA VAL A 98 11.01 20.95 -28.07
C VAL A 98 10.04 21.78 -28.90
N THR A 99 9.82 21.38 -30.15
CA THR A 99 8.80 21.96 -31.03
C THR A 99 7.46 21.27 -30.83
N VAL A 100 6.39 22.07 -30.75
CA VAL A 100 5.01 21.58 -30.56
C VAL A 100 4.22 21.81 -31.85
N SER A 101 3.45 20.81 -32.27
CA SER A 101 2.61 20.83 -33.47
C SER A 101 1.34 19.99 -33.28
N GLY A 102 0.43 20.02 -34.27
CA GLY A 102 -0.91 19.44 -34.11
C GLY A 102 -1.81 20.40 -33.31
N LEU A 103 -2.49 19.89 -32.29
CA LEU A 103 -3.31 20.66 -31.36
C LEU A 103 -2.39 21.48 -30.41
N THR A 104 -2.62 22.78 -30.29
CA THR A 104 -1.71 23.72 -29.57
C THR A 104 -2.36 24.44 -28.39
N GLU A 105 -3.69 24.49 -28.33
CA GLU A 105 -4.47 24.90 -27.16
C GLU A 105 -5.67 23.97 -26.97
N VAL A 106 -6.11 23.84 -25.73
CA VAL A 106 -7.35 23.13 -25.33
C VAL A 106 -8.00 23.93 -24.22
N VAL A 107 -9.31 24.18 -24.32
CA VAL A 107 -10.14 24.83 -23.30
C VAL A 107 -11.18 23.82 -22.81
N TYR A 108 -11.42 23.77 -21.49
CA TYR A 108 -12.37 22.83 -20.90
C TYR A 108 -13.67 23.52 -20.51
N SER A 109 -14.80 22.85 -20.74
CA SER A 109 -16.11 23.33 -20.30
C SER A 109 -16.16 23.48 -18.77
N ALA A 110 -16.78 24.55 -18.30
CA ALA A 110 -17.05 24.72 -16.88
C ALA A 110 -17.99 23.61 -16.37
N VAL A 111 -17.81 23.17 -15.12
CA VAL A 111 -18.52 22.07 -14.46
C VAL A 111 -18.23 20.68 -15.06
N ASP A 112 -18.48 20.45 -16.36
CA ASP A 112 -18.35 19.11 -16.96
C ASP A 112 -16.89 18.74 -17.28
N GLY A 113 -16.04 19.72 -17.64
CA GLY A 113 -14.62 19.49 -17.96
C GLY A 113 -14.40 18.73 -19.27
N ILE A 114 -15.26 18.93 -20.25
CA ILE A 114 -15.14 18.37 -21.60
C ILE A 114 -14.24 19.31 -22.43
N PRO A 115 -13.22 18.82 -23.15
CA PRO A 115 -12.40 19.67 -24.01
C PRO A 115 -13.20 20.20 -25.21
N ASP A 116 -12.94 21.45 -25.59
CA ASP A 116 -13.45 22.11 -26.80
C ASP A 116 -13.02 21.40 -28.09
N HIS A 117 -11.77 20.91 -28.11
CA HIS A 117 -11.15 20.22 -29.22
C HIS A 117 -10.44 18.94 -28.76
N THR A 118 -10.76 17.82 -29.43
CA THR A 118 -10.06 16.54 -29.31
C THR A 118 -9.04 16.38 -30.43
N GLY A 119 -7.89 15.77 -30.13
CA GLY A 119 -6.82 15.60 -31.12
C GLY A 119 -5.43 15.41 -30.50
N ASP A 120 -4.42 15.39 -31.36
CA ASP A 120 -3.04 15.08 -31.00
C ASP A 120 -2.18 16.33 -30.82
N ILE A 121 -1.54 16.46 -29.64
CA ILE A 121 -0.42 17.37 -29.39
C ILE A 121 0.87 16.61 -29.68
N ILE A 122 1.57 16.98 -30.75
CA ILE A 122 2.81 16.33 -31.19
C ILE A 122 4.01 17.16 -30.72
N LEU A 123 4.87 16.53 -29.93
CA LEU A 123 6.10 17.09 -29.37
C LEU A 123 7.30 16.45 -30.07
N GLU A 124 8.19 17.26 -30.63
CA GLU A 124 9.38 16.81 -31.36
C GLU A 124 10.66 17.47 -30.79
N ALA A 125 11.71 16.68 -30.60
CA ALA A 125 13.00 17.13 -30.09
C ALA A 125 14.03 17.38 -31.24
N PRO A 126 15.14 18.09 -31.00
CA PRO A 126 16.07 18.53 -32.07
C PRO A 126 16.84 17.42 -32.80
N ASN A 127 16.61 16.16 -32.43
CA ASN A 127 17.13 14.96 -33.08
C ASN A 127 16.04 14.15 -33.79
N GLY A 128 14.84 14.70 -33.95
CA GLY A 128 13.68 14.08 -34.59
C GLY A 128 12.93 13.05 -33.75
N ASP A 129 13.40 12.73 -32.54
CA ASP A 129 12.61 11.93 -31.59
C ASP A 129 11.32 12.71 -31.28
N SER A 130 10.16 12.08 -31.50
CA SER A 130 8.85 12.67 -31.19
C SER A 130 8.04 11.81 -30.22
N ARG A 131 7.04 12.45 -29.59
CA ARG A 131 6.00 11.83 -28.77
C ARG A 131 4.69 12.58 -29.00
N THR A 132 3.59 11.86 -28.92
CA THR A 132 2.23 12.40 -29.06
C THR A 132 1.53 12.35 -27.71
N VAL A 133 0.75 13.38 -27.37
CA VAL A 133 -0.23 13.38 -26.29
C VAL A 133 -1.61 13.56 -26.92
N THR A 134 -2.46 12.54 -26.84
CA THR A 134 -3.80 12.53 -27.43
C THR A 134 -4.81 13.03 -26.42
N VAL A 135 -5.69 13.94 -26.85
CA VAL A 135 -6.75 14.57 -26.04
C VAL A 135 -8.10 13.97 -26.45
N GLU A 136 -8.67 13.14 -25.58
CA GLU A 136 -9.96 12.48 -25.79
C GLU A 136 -11.11 13.22 -25.10
N SER A 137 -12.35 13.01 -25.56
CA SER A 137 -13.55 13.72 -25.06
C SER A 137 -13.86 13.50 -23.57
N GLY A 138 -13.38 12.41 -22.98
CA GLY A 138 -13.46 12.15 -21.54
C GLY A 138 -12.31 12.73 -20.70
N GLY A 139 -11.40 13.51 -21.29
CA GLY A 139 -10.20 14.01 -20.62
C GLY A 139 -9.13 12.93 -20.35
N VAL A 140 -9.28 11.73 -20.93
CA VAL A 140 -8.22 10.72 -20.94
C VAL A 140 -7.08 11.25 -21.81
N LEU A 141 -5.89 11.33 -21.21
CA LEU A 141 -4.66 11.73 -21.88
C LEU A 141 -3.76 10.51 -22.01
N THR A 142 -3.73 9.92 -23.20
CA THR A 142 -2.75 8.90 -23.57
C THR A 142 -1.50 9.58 -24.13
N SER A 143 -0.33 8.96 -23.96
CA SER A 143 0.92 9.48 -24.52
C SER A 143 1.77 8.37 -25.13
N THR A 144 2.28 8.58 -26.34
CA THR A 144 3.03 7.55 -27.07
C THR A 144 4.48 7.40 -26.55
N GLY A 145 5.06 6.21 -26.79
CA GLY A 145 6.50 5.99 -26.66
C GLY A 145 7.28 6.85 -27.67
N ILE A 146 8.59 7.01 -27.45
CA ILE A 146 9.46 7.79 -28.34
C ILE A 146 9.44 7.18 -29.75
N GLN A 147 8.97 7.96 -30.72
CA GLN A 147 9.02 7.65 -32.14
C GLN A 147 10.29 8.27 -32.73
N THR A 148 11.19 7.44 -33.25
CA THR A 148 12.34 7.90 -34.05
C THR A 148 11.90 8.08 -35.51
N PRO A 149 12.38 9.09 -36.25
CA PRO A 149 12.14 9.18 -37.69
C PRO A 149 12.73 7.95 -38.40
N GLU A 150 12.04 7.44 -39.42
CA GLU A 150 12.63 6.42 -40.28
C GLU A 150 13.77 7.05 -41.12
N GLU A 151 15.01 6.56 -40.96
CA GLU A 151 16.10 6.91 -41.86
C GLU A 151 15.84 6.28 -43.24
N GLY A 152 15.16 7.04 -44.10
CA GLY A 152 14.76 6.62 -45.44
C GLY A 152 15.95 6.18 -46.31
N LEU A 153 16.03 4.88 -46.58
CA LEU A 153 16.94 4.34 -47.59
C LEU A 153 16.47 4.76 -48.99
N PRO A 154 17.34 5.33 -49.84
CA PRO A 154 16.91 5.99 -51.07
C PRO A 154 16.61 5.01 -52.21
N PHE A 155 15.37 4.53 -52.27
CA PHE A 155 14.77 3.97 -53.48
C PHE A 155 13.43 4.67 -53.75
N GLY A 156 13.46 5.68 -54.63
CA GLY A 156 12.24 6.26 -55.16
C GLY A 156 11.69 5.43 -56.32
N ASP A 157 10.37 5.43 -56.48
CA ASP A 157 9.72 5.27 -57.77
C ASP A 157 8.70 6.40 -57.95
N ASP A 158 8.39 6.74 -59.19
CA ASP A 158 7.72 7.99 -59.58
C ASP A 158 6.34 7.72 -60.19
N SER A 159 5.28 8.15 -59.49
CA SER A 159 3.97 8.35 -60.10
C SER A 159 3.20 9.45 -59.37
N SER A 160 2.74 10.46 -60.12
CA SER A 160 2.05 11.63 -59.59
C SER A 160 0.80 11.97 -60.43
N GLU A 161 -0.38 11.78 -59.83
CA GLU A 161 -1.70 12.24 -60.30
C GLU A 161 -2.52 12.50 -59.00
N SER A 162 -2.86 13.71 -58.55
CA SER A 162 -3.36 14.96 -59.15
C SER A 162 -4.89 15.07 -59.24
N SER A 163 -5.49 15.52 -58.12
CA SER A 163 -6.61 16.49 -58.02
C SER A 163 -7.99 16.24 -58.68
N GLY A 164 -9.05 16.39 -57.88
CA GLY A 164 -10.47 16.43 -58.30
C GLY A 164 -11.36 15.73 -57.25
N ASP A 165 -12.03 16.34 -56.27
CA ASP A 165 -12.72 17.64 -56.09
C ASP A 165 -14.26 17.55 -56.24
N GLU A 166 -14.99 18.31 -55.41
CA GLU A 166 -16.45 18.47 -55.21
C GLU A 166 -17.41 17.27 -55.40
N SER A 167 -18.22 16.97 -54.37
CA SER A 167 -19.65 17.33 -54.32
C SER A 167 -20.45 16.53 -53.28
N SER A 168 -21.45 17.17 -52.68
CA SER A 168 -22.48 16.53 -51.86
C SER A 168 -23.66 16.02 -52.70
N VAL A 169 -24.45 15.11 -52.15
CA VAL A 169 -25.91 14.98 -52.32
C VAL A 169 -26.45 14.17 -51.13
N ALA A 170 -27.63 14.54 -50.61
CA ALA A 170 -28.34 13.77 -49.58
C ALA A 170 -29.47 12.93 -50.20
N GLY A 171 -29.89 11.87 -49.51
CA GLY A 171 -31.02 11.04 -49.93
C GLY A 171 -31.37 10.02 -48.84
N ASP A 172 -32.40 10.33 -48.07
CA ASP A 172 -33.05 9.39 -47.16
C ASP A 172 -33.77 8.29 -47.94
N ASP A 173 -33.93 7.11 -47.33
CA ASP A 173 -35.17 6.35 -47.46
C ASP A 173 -35.38 5.48 -46.21
N ASP A 174 -36.57 5.58 -45.64
CA ASP A 174 -36.91 5.16 -44.27
C ASP A 174 -37.65 3.81 -44.27
N VAL A 175 -37.21 2.86 -43.44
CA VAL A 175 -38.05 1.74 -42.96
C VAL A 175 -37.67 1.41 -41.52
N GLY A 176 -38.28 2.12 -40.57
CA GLY A 176 -38.18 1.81 -39.14
C GLY A 176 -38.85 0.50 -38.71
N GLY A 177 -38.53 0.08 -37.49
CA GLY A 177 -39.12 -1.07 -36.81
C GLY A 177 -38.81 -0.97 -35.31
N ASP A 178 -39.69 -0.31 -34.57
CA ASP A 178 -39.55 -0.12 -33.12
C ASP A 178 -39.65 -1.46 -32.37
N ASP A 179 -38.82 -1.63 -31.33
CA ASP A 179 -39.38 -1.75 -29.99
C ASP A 179 -38.38 -1.29 -28.91
N ASP A 180 -38.90 -0.50 -27.97
CA ASP A 180 -38.20 0.26 -26.95
C ASP A 180 -37.86 -0.59 -25.70
N THR A 181 -36.68 -0.39 -25.10
CA THR A 181 -36.50 0.01 -23.67
C THR A 181 -35.07 -0.17 -23.17
N GLY A 182 -34.62 0.79 -22.35
CA GLY A 182 -33.21 0.92 -21.96
C GLY A 182 -32.72 -0.05 -20.87
N GLY A 183 -31.46 -0.50 -21.02
CA GLY A 183 -30.71 -1.17 -19.96
C GLY A 183 -29.97 -0.17 -19.08
N THR A 184 -30.51 0.13 -17.89
CA THR A 184 -29.78 0.87 -16.85
C THR A 184 -28.96 -0.09 -15.98
N GLY A 185 -27.63 -0.01 -16.11
CA GLY A 185 -26.64 -0.55 -15.19
C GLY A 185 -25.39 0.32 -15.30
N GLY A 186 -24.70 0.73 -14.23
CA GLY A 186 -24.60 0.06 -12.93
C GLY A 186 -23.24 -0.63 -12.88
N THR A 187 -22.37 -0.24 -11.94
CA THR A 187 -21.12 -0.95 -11.71
C THR A 187 -21.45 -2.26 -10.98
N GLU A 188 -21.80 -3.29 -11.75
CA GLU A 188 -22.03 -4.62 -11.20
C GLU A 188 -20.74 -5.11 -10.53
N GLU A 189 -20.84 -5.47 -9.25
CA GLU A 189 -19.80 -6.25 -8.59
C GLU A 189 -19.68 -7.58 -9.35
N ALA A 190 -18.46 -8.00 -9.70
CA ALA A 190 -18.27 -9.17 -10.56
C ALA A 190 -18.91 -10.42 -9.93
N ASP A 191 -19.95 -10.93 -10.59
CA ASP A 191 -20.71 -12.10 -10.14
C ASP A 191 -19.82 -13.34 -9.96
N CYS A 192 -20.24 -14.25 -9.09
CA CYS A 192 -19.53 -15.50 -8.75
C CYS A 192 -19.17 -16.36 -9.99
N GLN A 193 -19.90 -16.17 -11.08
CA GLN A 193 -19.68 -16.82 -12.37
C GLN A 193 -18.38 -16.37 -13.06
N ASP A 194 -18.00 -15.09 -12.97
CA ASP A 194 -16.93 -14.50 -13.77
C ASP A 194 -15.54 -14.81 -13.18
N ARG A 195 -15.10 -16.08 -13.32
CA ARG A 195 -13.92 -16.68 -12.63
C ARG A 195 -12.63 -15.87 -12.69
N PHE A 196 -12.47 -15.01 -13.70
CA PHE A 196 -11.43 -14.01 -13.76
C PHE A 196 -11.83 -12.77 -14.57
N VAL A 197 -11.28 -11.62 -14.17
CA VAL A 197 -11.31 -10.36 -14.91
C VAL A 197 -9.96 -10.18 -15.62
N VAL A 198 -9.96 -9.89 -16.92
CA VAL A 198 -8.77 -9.38 -17.60
C VAL A 198 -8.66 -7.90 -17.26
N ARG A 199 -7.55 -7.49 -16.63
CA ARG A 199 -7.29 -6.09 -16.31
C ARG A 199 -6.70 -5.37 -17.54
N PRO A 200 -6.84 -4.03 -17.65
CA PRO A 200 -6.28 -3.26 -18.78
C PRO A 200 -4.76 -3.34 -18.95
N ASP A 201 -4.03 -3.84 -17.94
CA ASP A 201 -2.60 -4.10 -17.99
C ASP A 201 -2.24 -5.47 -18.60
N GLY A 202 -3.21 -6.29 -19.01
CA GLY A 202 -2.99 -7.64 -19.55
C GLY A 202 -2.74 -8.72 -18.48
N SER A 203 -2.91 -8.40 -17.19
CA SER A 203 -2.98 -9.39 -16.12
C SER A 203 -4.38 -10.01 -16.00
N VAL A 204 -4.43 -11.29 -15.63
CA VAL A 204 -5.67 -12.03 -15.37
C VAL A 204 -5.87 -12.13 -13.86
N GLU A 205 -6.93 -11.52 -13.33
CA GLU A 205 -7.20 -11.45 -11.89
C GLU A 205 -8.38 -12.35 -11.52
N THR A 206 -8.16 -13.33 -10.66
CA THR A 206 -9.17 -14.32 -10.24
C THR A 206 -10.23 -13.74 -9.30
N THR A 207 -11.46 -14.25 -9.35
CA THR A 207 -12.58 -13.76 -8.50
C THR A 207 -12.97 -14.72 -7.37
N GLY A 208 -12.61 -16.00 -7.49
CA GLY A 208 -12.69 -17.01 -6.43
C GLY A 208 -11.49 -17.94 -6.50
N THR A 209 -11.45 -18.96 -5.63
CA THR A 209 -10.34 -19.94 -5.69
C THR A 209 -10.44 -20.82 -6.94
N VAL A 210 -9.37 -20.86 -7.74
CA VAL A 210 -9.31 -21.57 -9.02
C VAL A 210 -8.03 -22.41 -9.16
N ASP A 211 -8.12 -23.47 -9.95
CA ASP A 211 -6.98 -24.12 -10.57
C ASP A 211 -6.82 -23.58 -12.00
N VAL A 212 -5.58 -23.29 -12.41
CA VAL A 212 -5.26 -22.79 -13.76
C VAL A 212 -4.44 -23.83 -14.49
N THR A 213 -5.04 -24.46 -15.49
CA THR A 213 -4.38 -25.46 -16.34
C THR A 213 -3.78 -24.78 -17.56
N PHE A 214 -2.46 -24.75 -17.64
CA PHE A 214 -1.69 -24.26 -18.78
C PHE A 214 -1.43 -25.42 -19.75
N LYS A 215 -1.78 -25.22 -21.02
CA LYS A 215 -1.55 -26.17 -22.11
C LYS A 215 -0.84 -25.48 -23.26
N ALA A 216 0.34 -25.97 -23.62
CA ALA A 216 1.01 -25.53 -24.84
C ALA A 216 0.28 -26.11 -26.06
N LEU A 217 -0.18 -25.25 -26.97
CA LEU A 217 -0.68 -25.67 -28.29
C LEU A 217 0.46 -25.78 -29.29
N GLY A 218 1.52 -24.99 -29.11
CA GLY A 218 2.81 -25.14 -29.79
C GLY A 218 3.66 -23.88 -29.75
N SER A 219 4.75 -23.92 -30.52
CA SER A 219 5.67 -22.81 -30.77
C SER A 219 6.43 -23.06 -32.06
N ALA A 220 6.54 -22.06 -32.93
CA ALA A 220 7.44 -22.10 -34.07
C ALA A 220 8.17 -20.76 -34.22
N ILE A 221 9.51 -20.79 -34.19
CA ILE A 221 10.38 -19.62 -34.32
C ILE A 221 11.74 -20.05 -34.90
N THR A 222 12.29 -19.29 -35.84
CA THR A 222 13.62 -19.55 -36.44
C THR A 222 14.49 -18.30 -36.45
N PHE A 223 15.82 -18.46 -36.34
CA PHE A 223 16.77 -17.35 -36.43
C PHE A 223 16.92 -16.90 -37.90
N GLY A 224 15.94 -16.12 -38.38
CA GLY A 224 15.81 -15.69 -39.77
C GLY A 224 15.15 -16.74 -40.69
N PRO A 225 14.90 -16.40 -41.97
CA PRO A 225 14.25 -17.30 -42.93
C PRO A 225 15.07 -18.59 -43.15
N ASN A 226 14.43 -19.76 -42.94
CA ASN A 226 15.09 -21.07 -42.97
C ASN A 226 16.26 -21.22 -41.97
N GLY A 227 16.31 -20.38 -40.93
CA GLY A 227 17.31 -20.45 -39.88
C GLY A 227 17.10 -21.61 -38.91
N PRO A 228 18.04 -21.84 -37.98
CA PRO A 228 17.87 -22.82 -36.91
C PRO A 228 16.70 -22.42 -35.99
N THR A 229 15.95 -23.41 -35.52
CA THR A 229 14.86 -23.24 -34.55
C THR A 229 15.37 -22.61 -33.26
N ILE A 230 14.68 -21.59 -32.76
CA ILE A 230 14.99 -20.94 -31.49
C ILE A 230 14.26 -21.70 -30.38
N LYS A 231 14.93 -21.89 -29.23
CA LYS A 231 14.34 -22.61 -28.10
C LYS A 231 13.41 -21.69 -27.31
N VAL A 232 12.20 -22.16 -27.02
CA VAL A 232 11.14 -21.38 -26.37
C VAL A 232 10.77 -22.01 -25.04
N ARG A 233 10.73 -21.18 -23.99
CA ARG A 233 10.33 -21.58 -22.63
C ARG A 233 9.25 -20.65 -22.13
N VAL A 234 8.33 -21.17 -21.31
CA VAL A 234 7.27 -20.36 -20.70
C VAL A 234 7.36 -20.45 -19.17
N SER A 235 7.19 -19.32 -18.50
CA SER A 235 6.96 -19.25 -17.06
C SER A 235 5.60 -18.58 -16.79
N ALA A 236 4.93 -18.99 -15.72
CA ALA A 236 3.77 -18.30 -15.17
C ALA A 236 4.17 -17.50 -13.92
N SER A 237 3.33 -16.56 -13.51
CA SER A 237 3.42 -15.77 -12.30
C SER A 237 2.02 -15.63 -11.71
N THR A 238 1.91 -15.57 -10.39
CA THR A 238 0.66 -15.37 -9.63
C THR A 238 0.62 -14.02 -8.91
N ASP A 239 1.68 -13.22 -9.00
CA ASP A 239 1.88 -11.98 -8.25
C ASP A 239 2.05 -10.72 -9.13
N ALA A 240 1.50 -10.77 -10.34
CA ALA A 240 1.67 -9.80 -11.44
C ALA A 240 3.10 -9.69 -12.00
N GLY A 241 3.93 -10.72 -11.83
CA GLY A 241 5.22 -10.84 -12.52
C GLY A 241 6.44 -10.43 -11.70
N LYS A 242 6.34 -10.39 -10.37
CA LYS A 242 7.46 -10.18 -9.43
C LYS A 242 8.26 -11.47 -9.30
N SER A 243 7.58 -12.59 -9.05
CA SER A 243 8.12 -13.95 -9.08
C SER A 243 7.61 -14.74 -10.30
N TRP A 244 8.31 -15.82 -10.65
CA TRP A 244 8.03 -16.63 -11.84
C TRP A 244 8.28 -18.11 -11.57
N VAL A 245 7.31 -18.96 -11.90
CA VAL A 245 7.39 -20.41 -11.88
C VAL A 245 7.55 -20.90 -13.32
N ASP A 246 8.62 -21.63 -13.61
CA ASP A 246 8.84 -22.22 -14.94
C ASP A 246 7.83 -23.35 -15.22
N LEU A 247 7.08 -23.21 -16.32
CA LEU A 247 6.15 -24.24 -16.78
C LEU A 247 6.91 -25.35 -17.51
N PHE A 248 6.29 -26.53 -17.54
CA PHE A 248 6.77 -27.73 -18.24
C PHE A 248 8.18 -28.17 -17.80
N GLY A 249 8.59 -27.76 -16.58
CA GLY A 249 9.91 -27.99 -16.02
C GLY A 249 11.02 -27.14 -16.63
N GLY A 250 10.71 -25.93 -17.14
CA GLY A 250 11.69 -25.02 -17.74
C GLY A 250 12.27 -25.54 -19.06
N LYS A 251 11.53 -26.40 -19.76
CA LYS A 251 11.94 -27.06 -21.00
C LYS A 251 11.55 -26.26 -22.23
N ASP A 252 12.14 -26.66 -23.34
CA ASP A 252 11.72 -26.32 -24.70
C ASP A 252 10.30 -26.84 -24.91
N ILE A 253 9.35 -25.98 -25.30
CA ILE A 253 7.98 -26.40 -25.65
C ILE A 253 7.91 -26.85 -27.12
N VAL A 254 7.01 -27.78 -27.43
CA VAL A 254 6.71 -28.24 -28.80
C VAL A 254 5.21 -28.36 -29.11
N GLY A 255 4.34 -28.40 -28.09
CA GLY A 255 2.90 -28.55 -28.22
C GLY A 255 2.40 -29.89 -27.66
N GLY A 256 1.35 -29.81 -26.84
CA GLY A 256 0.75 -30.94 -26.14
C GLY A 256 1.16 -31.07 -24.66
N GLU A 257 2.11 -30.26 -24.18
CA GLU A 257 2.47 -30.18 -22.77
C GLU A 257 1.33 -29.56 -21.94
N VAL A 258 1.11 -30.08 -20.73
CA VAL A 258 0.09 -29.62 -19.78
C VAL A 258 0.71 -29.50 -18.38
N GLN A 259 0.40 -28.43 -17.67
CA GLN A 259 0.73 -28.24 -16.25
C GLN A 259 -0.34 -27.39 -15.58
N THR A 260 -0.79 -27.81 -14.40
CA THR A 260 -1.76 -27.05 -13.59
C THR A 260 -1.05 -26.33 -12.45
N LEU A 261 -1.47 -25.11 -12.15
CA LEU A 261 -1.24 -24.45 -10.86
C LEU A 261 -2.55 -24.50 -10.09
N GLU A 262 -2.56 -25.18 -8.95
CA GLU A 262 -3.77 -25.43 -8.16
C GLU A 262 -3.92 -24.43 -7.00
N ASN A 263 -5.14 -24.28 -6.48
CA ASN A 263 -5.43 -23.50 -5.27
C ASN A 263 -4.96 -22.02 -5.33
N LEU A 264 -5.17 -21.34 -6.46
CA LEU A 264 -4.97 -19.90 -6.57
C LEU A 264 -6.19 -19.17 -5.97
N PRO A 265 -6.06 -18.36 -4.90
CA PRO A 265 -7.18 -17.69 -4.23
C PRO A 265 -7.74 -16.54 -5.08
N SER A 266 -8.80 -15.88 -4.61
CA SER A 266 -9.33 -14.65 -5.23
C SER A 266 -8.30 -13.51 -5.21
N GLY A 267 -8.34 -12.62 -6.20
CA GLY A 267 -7.39 -11.52 -6.37
C GLY A 267 -6.01 -11.93 -6.90
N THR A 268 -5.79 -13.22 -7.23
CA THR A 268 -4.52 -13.71 -7.78
C THR A 268 -4.31 -13.15 -9.18
N LYS A 269 -3.21 -12.42 -9.39
CA LYS A 269 -2.87 -11.81 -10.68
C LYS A 269 -1.97 -12.74 -11.50
N VAL A 270 -2.61 -13.61 -12.26
CA VAL A 270 -1.97 -14.50 -13.21
C VAL A 270 -1.39 -13.71 -14.38
N ALA A 271 -0.09 -13.88 -14.61
CA ALA A 271 0.62 -13.36 -15.78
C ALA A 271 1.53 -14.45 -16.34
N ILE A 272 1.80 -14.41 -17.65
CA ILE A 272 2.63 -15.39 -18.35
C ILE A 272 3.76 -14.71 -19.12
N LYS A 273 4.85 -15.43 -19.33
CA LYS A 273 6.08 -14.92 -19.95
C LYS A 273 6.71 -15.99 -20.83
N SER A 274 6.97 -15.65 -22.09
CA SER A 274 7.71 -16.50 -23.02
C SER A 274 9.15 -15.99 -23.19
N VAL A 275 10.10 -16.92 -23.30
CA VAL A 275 11.54 -16.66 -23.41
C VAL A 275 12.10 -17.44 -24.60
N GLY A 276 12.45 -16.74 -25.67
CA GLY A 276 13.11 -17.30 -26.85
C GLY A 276 14.61 -17.11 -26.78
N ARG A 277 15.41 -18.19 -26.87
CA ARG A 277 16.87 -18.12 -26.76
C ARG A 277 17.61 -19.00 -27.76
N TYR A 278 18.51 -18.37 -28.52
CA TYR A 278 19.49 -19.02 -29.39
C TYR A 278 20.89 -18.43 -29.18
N ALA A 279 21.72 -19.17 -28.42
CA ALA A 279 23.07 -18.79 -28.02
C ALA A 279 23.16 -17.39 -27.38
N TRP A 280 24.02 -16.51 -27.93
CA TRP A 280 24.12 -15.08 -27.64
C TRP A 280 23.48 -14.21 -28.74
N LEU A 281 23.06 -14.83 -29.85
CA LEU A 281 22.57 -14.15 -31.06
C LEU A 281 21.09 -13.76 -30.94
N PHE A 282 20.31 -14.49 -30.14
CA PHE A 282 18.92 -14.19 -29.84
C PHE A 282 18.63 -14.52 -28.38
N ASN A 283 18.07 -13.54 -27.67
CA ASN A 283 17.62 -13.69 -26.29
C ASN A 283 16.51 -12.67 -26.04
N LYS A 284 15.27 -13.08 -26.29
CA LYS A 284 14.05 -12.25 -26.21
C LYS A 284 13.15 -12.76 -25.10
N THR A 285 12.38 -11.86 -24.49
CA THR A 285 11.50 -12.17 -23.36
C THR A 285 10.38 -11.17 -23.32
N TYR A 286 9.14 -11.65 -23.35
CA TYR A 286 7.93 -10.83 -23.34
C TYR A 286 6.89 -11.46 -22.40
N LYS A 287 6.03 -10.61 -21.84
CA LYS A 287 5.03 -10.95 -20.80
C LYS A 287 3.64 -10.51 -21.25
N SER A 288 2.60 -11.21 -20.81
CA SER A 288 1.22 -10.76 -21.02
C SER A 288 0.91 -9.39 -20.43
N ASN A 289 1.72 -8.90 -19.47
CA ASN A 289 1.53 -7.63 -18.78
C ASN A 289 2.68 -6.62 -18.91
N ASP A 290 3.45 -6.64 -20.01
CA ASP A 290 4.50 -5.64 -20.27
C ASP A 290 4.10 -4.50 -21.23
N GLN A 291 2.86 -4.52 -21.74
CA GLN A 291 2.31 -3.53 -22.67
C GLN A 291 3.09 -3.35 -23.98
N THR A 292 4.01 -4.26 -24.33
CA THR A 292 4.87 -4.11 -25.52
C THR A 292 4.21 -4.49 -26.85
N GLY A 293 2.97 -5.01 -26.83
CA GLY A 293 2.27 -5.54 -28.01
C GLY A 293 2.72 -6.95 -28.44
N HIS A 294 3.79 -7.49 -27.86
CA HIS A 294 4.34 -8.82 -28.17
C HIS A 294 3.54 -10.01 -27.62
N VAL A 295 2.43 -9.76 -26.92
CA VAL A 295 1.51 -10.81 -26.43
C VAL A 295 0.07 -10.37 -26.65
N GLN A 296 -0.73 -11.21 -27.31
CA GLN A 296 -2.17 -11.03 -27.45
C GLN A 296 -2.89 -12.09 -26.63
N VAL A 297 -3.90 -11.69 -25.84
CA VAL A 297 -4.73 -12.61 -25.05
C VAL A 297 -6.16 -12.57 -25.60
N LEU A 298 -6.73 -13.73 -25.90
CA LEU A 298 -8.04 -13.91 -26.50
C LEU A 298 -8.95 -14.79 -25.62
N ARG A 299 -10.24 -14.50 -25.63
CA ARG A 299 -11.32 -15.20 -24.93
C ARG A 299 -12.19 -16.02 -25.90
N ASN A 300 -13.09 -16.84 -25.36
CA ASN A 300 -14.09 -17.55 -26.16
C ASN A 300 -15.01 -16.56 -26.91
N GLY A 301 -15.18 -16.76 -28.22
CA GLY A 301 -15.98 -15.91 -29.10
C GLY A 301 -15.21 -14.79 -29.82
N ASP A 302 -13.93 -14.58 -29.50
CA ASP A 302 -13.07 -13.63 -30.21
C ASP A 302 -12.78 -14.08 -31.64
N ALA A 303 -12.49 -13.13 -32.53
CA ALA A 303 -12.02 -13.45 -33.88
C ALA A 303 -10.58 -13.99 -33.83
N ALA A 304 -10.33 -15.12 -34.50
CA ALA A 304 -8.98 -15.65 -34.61
C ALA A 304 -8.12 -14.74 -35.51
N PRO A 305 -6.90 -14.33 -35.08
CA PRO A 305 -6.05 -13.48 -35.90
C PRO A 305 -5.62 -14.15 -37.20
N ALA A 306 -5.73 -13.41 -38.31
CA ALA A 306 -5.37 -13.85 -39.65
C ALA A 306 -3.96 -13.36 -40.03
N TYR A 307 -2.95 -13.76 -39.26
CA TYR A 307 -1.55 -13.44 -39.59
C TYR A 307 -1.00 -14.37 -40.68
N GLU A 308 -0.23 -13.79 -41.62
CA GLU A 308 0.48 -14.53 -42.66
C GLU A 308 1.77 -15.16 -42.10
N PRO A 309 2.05 -16.46 -42.33
CA PRO A 309 3.16 -17.16 -41.70
C PRO A 309 4.53 -16.77 -42.27
N PHE A 310 5.53 -16.62 -41.41
CA PHE A 310 6.88 -16.28 -41.81
C PHE A 310 7.59 -17.44 -42.55
N GLY A 311 7.65 -17.33 -43.88
CA GLY A 311 8.49 -18.16 -44.75
C GLY A 311 7.97 -19.58 -44.99
N THR A 312 8.36 -20.53 -44.14
CA THR A 312 8.00 -21.96 -44.24
C THR A 312 7.36 -22.51 -42.97
N GLN A 313 6.98 -21.63 -42.03
CA GLN A 313 6.31 -22.01 -40.80
C GLN A 313 4.83 -22.39 -41.04
N GLN A 314 4.20 -22.99 -40.03
CA GLN A 314 2.75 -23.19 -40.00
C GLN A 314 2.10 -21.95 -39.43
N SER A 315 1.05 -21.42 -40.06
CA SER A 315 0.35 -20.24 -39.53
C SER A 315 -0.30 -20.52 -38.18
N VAL A 316 -0.47 -19.47 -37.38
CA VAL A 316 -1.17 -19.47 -36.07
C VAL A 316 -2.49 -20.26 -36.08
N ALA A 317 -3.23 -20.24 -37.20
CA ALA A 317 -4.46 -21.00 -37.40
C ALA A 317 -4.29 -22.54 -37.31
N GLN A 318 -3.11 -23.12 -37.61
CA GLN A 318 -2.84 -24.55 -37.40
C GLN A 318 -2.70 -24.90 -35.91
N PHE A 319 -2.07 -24.02 -35.11
CA PHE A 319 -1.97 -24.19 -33.65
C PHE A 319 -3.32 -23.98 -32.96
N LEU A 320 -4.06 -22.94 -33.40
CA LEU A 320 -5.41 -22.65 -32.92
C LEU A 320 -6.44 -23.71 -33.36
N LYS A 321 -6.18 -24.54 -34.36
CA LYS A 321 -7.13 -25.53 -34.92
C LYS A 321 -7.85 -26.43 -33.90
N SER A 322 -7.24 -26.69 -32.74
CA SER A 322 -7.87 -27.48 -31.66
C SER A 322 -8.88 -26.70 -30.80
N ILE A 323 -8.97 -25.39 -31.01
CA ILE A 323 -9.79 -24.41 -30.29
C ILE A 323 -10.42 -23.37 -31.24
N LEU A 324 -10.71 -23.75 -32.49
CA LEU A 324 -11.45 -22.91 -33.46
C LEU A 324 -12.85 -23.46 -33.71
N GLY A 325 -13.83 -22.57 -33.69
CA GLY A 325 -15.21 -22.86 -34.09
C GLY A 325 -15.36 -23.01 -35.61
N ALA A 326 -16.50 -23.55 -36.03
CA ALA A 326 -16.83 -23.69 -37.46
C ALA A 326 -17.08 -22.34 -38.17
N ASP A 327 -17.18 -21.26 -37.40
CA ASP A 327 -17.27 -19.86 -37.79
C ASP A 327 -15.90 -19.15 -37.87
N GLY A 328 -14.81 -19.83 -37.52
CA GLY A 328 -13.45 -19.26 -37.49
C GLY A 328 -13.13 -18.45 -36.24
N LYS A 329 -14.00 -18.46 -35.22
CA LYS A 329 -13.75 -17.79 -33.92
C LYS A 329 -13.02 -18.70 -32.94
N ILE A 330 -12.42 -18.12 -31.90
CA ILE A 330 -11.86 -18.86 -30.78
C ILE A 330 -13.01 -19.57 -30.05
N SER A 331 -12.91 -20.91 -29.91
CA SER A 331 -13.88 -21.77 -29.26
C SER A 331 -13.20 -22.54 -28.13
N ILE A 332 -13.36 -22.02 -26.91
CA ILE A 332 -12.77 -22.52 -25.65
C ILE A 332 -13.83 -22.46 -24.54
N GLY A 333 -13.50 -22.83 -23.30
CA GLY A 333 -14.41 -22.60 -22.17
C GLY A 333 -14.77 -21.12 -22.03
N GLN A 334 -15.99 -20.83 -21.55
CA GLN A 334 -16.42 -19.46 -21.21
C GLN A 334 -15.43 -18.74 -20.27
N TYR A 335 -14.72 -19.53 -19.46
CA TYR A 335 -13.70 -19.10 -18.50
C TYR A 335 -12.32 -19.70 -18.84
N ASP A 336 -12.00 -19.76 -20.12
CA ASP A 336 -10.66 -20.03 -20.63
C ASP A 336 -10.13 -18.80 -21.38
N ALA A 337 -8.80 -18.68 -21.49
CA ALA A 337 -8.14 -17.68 -22.32
C ALA A 337 -6.96 -18.31 -23.07
N VAL A 338 -6.72 -17.93 -24.32
CA VAL A 338 -5.52 -18.31 -25.08
C VAL A 338 -4.63 -17.11 -25.29
N ALA A 339 -3.32 -17.29 -25.10
CA ALA A 339 -2.32 -16.26 -25.33
C ALA A 339 -1.38 -16.63 -26.47
N LEU A 340 -1.14 -15.65 -27.34
CA LEU A 340 -0.32 -15.74 -28.54
C LEU A 340 0.90 -14.82 -28.33
N PHE A 341 2.11 -15.33 -28.52
CA PHE A 341 3.35 -14.59 -28.35
C PHE A 341 4.06 -14.37 -29.69
N GLU A 342 4.60 -13.17 -29.84
CA GLU A 342 5.53 -12.77 -30.90
C GLU A 342 6.86 -12.41 -30.23
N LEU A 343 7.95 -13.14 -30.47
CA LEU A 343 9.27 -12.90 -29.86
C LEU A 343 10.23 -12.19 -30.82
N GLY A 344 9.92 -12.16 -32.11
CA GLY A 344 10.65 -11.50 -33.18
C GLY A 344 10.42 -9.99 -33.23
N ALA A 345 9.60 -9.54 -34.18
CA ALA A 345 9.40 -8.13 -34.52
C ALA A 345 7.96 -7.87 -35.00
N LEU A 346 7.30 -6.88 -34.39
CA LEU A 346 5.89 -6.54 -34.61
C LEU A 346 5.56 -5.87 -35.95
N SER A 347 6.47 -5.85 -36.93
CA SER A 347 6.30 -5.13 -38.20
C SER A 347 6.57 -6.01 -39.42
N GLY A 348 5.68 -5.90 -40.42
CA GLY A 348 5.71 -6.69 -41.65
C GLY A 348 5.31 -8.16 -41.44
N ALA A 349 5.57 -8.99 -42.45
CA ALA A 349 5.22 -10.41 -42.47
C ALA A 349 6.07 -11.32 -41.55
N GLY A 350 6.69 -10.74 -40.52
CA GLY A 350 7.42 -11.44 -39.45
C GLY A 350 6.77 -11.29 -38.07
N ALA A 351 5.58 -10.69 -38.00
CA ALA A 351 4.71 -10.65 -36.84
C ALA A 351 3.56 -11.65 -37.03
N ASP A 352 3.76 -12.90 -36.63
CA ASP A 352 2.79 -13.98 -36.86
C ASP A 352 2.29 -14.67 -35.58
N PHE A 353 2.83 -14.28 -34.42
CA PHE A 353 2.29 -14.59 -33.08
C PHE A 353 2.18 -16.10 -32.76
N GLN A 354 2.91 -16.95 -33.50
CA GLN A 354 2.97 -18.40 -33.27
C GLN A 354 4.27 -18.84 -32.56
N ASP A 355 5.13 -17.90 -32.17
CA ASP A 355 6.38 -18.17 -31.42
C ASP A 355 6.10 -18.86 -30.08
N ALA A 356 4.94 -18.61 -29.45
CA ALA A 356 4.33 -19.51 -28.47
C ALA A 356 2.81 -19.33 -28.42
N VAL A 357 2.06 -20.43 -28.35
CA VAL A 357 0.59 -20.44 -28.20
C VAL A 357 0.21 -21.24 -26.96
N ILE A 358 -0.31 -20.56 -25.93
CA ILE A 358 -0.59 -21.13 -24.61
C ILE A 358 -2.07 -20.94 -24.26
N LEU A 359 -2.80 -22.05 -24.11
CA LEU A 359 -4.16 -22.06 -23.56
C LEU A 359 -4.09 -22.10 -22.02
N MET A 360 -4.91 -21.29 -21.36
CA MET A 360 -5.08 -21.22 -19.91
C MET A 360 -6.55 -21.50 -19.58
N GLN A 361 -6.81 -22.54 -18.79
CA GLN A 361 -8.17 -22.99 -18.46
C GLN A 361 -8.43 -22.84 -16.95
N PHE A 362 -9.48 -22.11 -16.56
CA PHE A 362 -9.70 -21.72 -15.15
C PHE A 362 -10.85 -22.53 -14.54
N SER A 363 -10.51 -23.45 -13.63
CA SER A 363 -11.45 -24.33 -12.94
C SER A 363 -11.67 -23.84 -11.50
N GLN A 364 -12.82 -23.25 -11.21
CA GLN A 364 -13.20 -22.84 -9.86
C GLN A 364 -13.39 -24.06 -8.93
N LYS A 365 -12.88 -23.99 -7.70
CA LYS A 365 -13.12 -25.04 -6.70
C LYS A 365 -14.59 -25.00 -6.25
N SER A 366 -15.20 -26.16 -6.02
CA SER A 366 -16.54 -26.20 -5.43
C SER A 366 -16.50 -25.68 -4.00
N GLY A 367 -17.41 -24.80 -3.62
CA GLY A 367 -17.45 -24.22 -2.27
C GLY A 367 -16.48 -23.07 -2.00
N SER A 368 -15.83 -22.50 -3.04
CA SER A 368 -14.84 -21.42 -2.93
C SER A 368 -15.28 -20.06 -3.49
N CYS A 369 -16.57 -19.91 -3.73
CA CYS A 369 -17.18 -18.70 -4.25
C CYS A 369 -18.46 -18.41 -3.45
N SER A 370 -18.73 -17.13 -3.19
CA SER A 370 -19.75 -16.72 -2.23
C SER A 370 -20.70 -15.72 -2.86
N GLU A 371 -21.95 -16.12 -3.02
CA GLU A 371 -23.03 -15.26 -3.51
C GLU A 371 -23.26 -14.03 -2.61
N THR A 372 -23.90 -12.99 -3.15
CA THR A 372 -24.18 -11.73 -2.47
C THR A 372 -25.11 -11.89 -1.25
N ASP A 373 -26.19 -12.66 -1.37
CA ASP A 373 -27.21 -12.83 -0.33
C ASP A 373 -26.95 -13.98 0.67
N ASP A 374 -26.06 -14.92 0.35
CA ASP A 374 -25.85 -16.10 1.19
C ASP A 374 -24.98 -15.84 2.44
N ALA A 375 -25.22 -16.62 3.48
CA ALA A 375 -24.45 -16.55 4.72
C ALA A 375 -22.98 -16.93 4.48
N LYS A 376 -22.06 -16.12 5.00
CA LYS A 376 -20.62 -16.18 4.71
C LYS A 376 -19.78 -15.61 5.86
N PHE A 377 -18.49 -15.94 5.86
CA PHE A 377 -17.51 -15.37 6.78
C PHE A 377 -16.20 -15.08 6.06
N LYS A 378 -15.33 -14.28 6.66
CA LYS A 378 -13.95 -14.04 6.19
C LYS A 378 -13.01 -13.94 7.38
N ILE A 379 -11.71 -14.13 7.14
CA ILE A 379 -10.68 -13.96 8.18
C ILE A 379 -9.73 -12.85 7.77
N GLN A 380 -9.44 -11.94 8.71
CA GLN A 380 -8.46 -10.86 8.59
C GLN A 380 -7.33 -11.08 9.59
N PHE A 381 -6.09 -10.83 9.22
CA PHE A 381 -4.93 -11.11 10.06
C PHE A 381 -4.41 -9.80 10.70
N ASN A 382 -4.79 -9.59 11.96
CA ASN A 382 -4.30 -8.47 12.77
C ASN A 382 -2.79 -8.55 13.03
N ARG A 383 -2.24 -9.76 13.22
CA ARG A 383 -0.81 -10.04 13.43
C ARG A 383 -0.48 -11.44 12.91
N VAL A 384 0.70 -11.59 12.31
CA VAL A 384 1.32 -12.89 11.99
C VAL A 384 2.82 -12.72 12.20
N GLU A 385 3.41 -13.48 13.13
CA GLU A 385 4.83 -13.48 13.45
C GLU A 385 5.35 -14.91 13.63
N ASN A 386 6.57 -15.18 13.18
CA ASN A 386 7.22 -16.49 13.26
C ASN A 386 8.56 -16.38 14.01
N GLU A 387 8.79 -17.25 14.99
CA GLU A 387 10.08 -17.48 15.63
C GLU A 387 10.55 -18.92 15.32
N GLY A 388 11.85 -19.10 15.04
CA GLY A 388 12.47 -20.43 14.83
C GLY A 388 12.02 -21.14 13.54
N THR A 389 11.34 -22.28 13.67
CA THR A 389 10.84 -23.10 12.53
C THR A 389 9.40 -22.76 12.11
N GLY A 390 8.74 -21.79 12.75
CA GLY A 390 7.39 -21.34 12.37
C GLY A 390 7.30 -20.84 10.92
N ASN A 391 6.19 -21.13 10.26
CA ASN A 391 5.92 -20.83 8.86
C ASN A 391 4.59 -20.06 8.61
N ALA A 392 3.89 -19.65 9.67
CA ALA A 392 2.60 -18.95 9.61
C ALA A 392 2.54 -17.82 8.57
N ASP A 393 1.46 -17.77 7.80
CA ASP A 393 1.19 -16.79 6.76
C ASP A 393 -0.22 -16.17 6.88
N ARG A 394 -0.62 -15.42 5.85
CA ARG A 394 -1.90 -14.67 5.80
C ARG A 394 -2.94 -15.36 4.91
N SER A 395 -2.96 -16.69 4.97
CA SER A 395 -3.80 -17.55 4.14
C SER A 395 -4.83 -18.31 4.99
N VAL A 396 -5.93 -18.74 4.37
CA VAL A 396 -6.95 -19.57 5.00
C VAL A 396 -7.18 -20.83 4.16
N TYR A 397 -7.21 -22.00 4.80
CA TYR A 397 -7.32 -23.30 4.12
C TYR A 397 -8.59 -24.03 4.59
N VAL A 398 -9.57 -24.18 3.70
CA VAL A 398 -10.90 -24.71 4.07
C VAL A 398 -11.09 -26.15 3.59
N GLY A 399 -11.55 -26.98 4.52
CA GLY A 399 -11.99 -28.35 4.28
C GLY A 399 -10.86 -29.37 4.04
N PRO A 400 -11.21 -30.65 3.81
CA PRO A 400 -10.24 -31.73 3.61
C PRO A 400 -9.49 -31.67 2.26
N GLN A 401 -9.79 -30.67 1.43
CA GLN A 401 -9.06 -30.36 0.18
C GLN A 401 -8.11 -29.16 0.33
N ALA A 402 -8.02 -28.55 1.53
CA ALA A 402 -7.26 -27.33 1.79
C ALA A 402 -7.51 -26.24 0.73
N ILE A 403 -8.79 -25.94 0.46
CA ILE A 403 -9.17 -24.91 -0.51
C ILE A 403 -8.65 -23.58 0.02
N HIS A 404 -7.74 -22.96 -0.74
CA HIS A 404 -7.01 -21.77 -0.32
C HIS A 404 -7.82 -20.49 -0.59
N PHE A 405 -7.99 -19.66 0.44
CA PHE A 405 -8.58 -18.32 0.38
C PHE A 405 -7.55 -17.31 0.88
N ALA A 406 -7.48 -16.14 0.24
CA ALA A 406 -6.63 -15.05 0.69
C ALA A 406 -7.19 -14.38 1.96
N GLU A 407 -6.33 -13.64 2.68
CA GLU A 407 -6.78 -12.65 3.67
C GLU A 407 -7.93 -11.79 3.11
N ASP A 408 -8.94 -11.53 3.93
CA ASP A 408 -10.15 -10.76 3.60
C ASP A 408 -11.11 -11.38 2.55
N GLN A 409 -10.80 -12.54 1.94
CA GLN A 409 -11.70 -13.22 0.99
C GLN A 409 -12.92 -13.83 1.71
N TRP A 410 -14.13 -13.65 1.13
CA TRP A 410 -15.35 -14.28 1.64
C TRP A 410 -15.39 -15.79 1.36
N ILE A 411 -15.67 -16.56 2.41
CA ILE A 411 -15.87 -18.00 2.43
C ILE A 411 -17.37 -18.27 2.66
N PRO A 412 -18.05 -19.03 1.78
CA PRO A 412 -19.47 -19.32 1.92
C PRO A 412 -19.73 -20.30 3.07
N LEU A 413 -20.72 -19.99 3.91
CA LEU A 413 -21.39 -20.92 4.83
C LEU A 413 -22.61 -21.56 4.19
N LYS A 414 -23.19 -20.89 3.18
CA LYS A 414 -24.28 -21.37 2.34
C LYS A 414 -23.99 -21.10 0.87
N ILE A 415 -24.56 -21.92 -0.01
CA ILE A 415 -24.58 -21.73 -1.47
C ILE A 415 -25.98 -22.09 -1.97
N ALA A 416 -26.61 -21.18 -2.70
CA ALA A 416 -28.01 -21.25 -3.09
C ALA A 416 -28.97 -21.50 -1.88
N GLY A 417 -28.62 -20.95 -0.72
CA GLY A 417 -29.37 -21.10 0.53
C GLY A 417 -29.13 -22.42 1.29
N GLU A 418 -28.45 -23.41 0.72
CA GLU A 418 -28.13 -24.69 1.36
C GLU A 418 -26.80 -24.63 2.12
N PRO A 419 -26.67 -25.23 3.32
CA PRO A 419 -25.46 -25.12 4.16
C PRO A 419 -24.28 -25.94 3.60
N VAL A 420 -23.12 -25.31 3.50
CA VAL A 420 -21.86 -25.98 3.12
C VAL A 420 -21.27 -26.66 4.36
N THR A 421 -20.88 -27.92 4.23
CA THR A 421 -20.25 -28.70 5.31
C THR A 421 -19.04 -29.47 4.81
N ASP A 422 -17.95 -29.39 5.55
CA ASP A 422 -16.67 -30.03 5.22
C ASP A 422 -16.46 -31.28 6.09
N LEU A 423 -15.96 -32.38 5.50
CA LEU A 423 -15.76 -33.66 6.19
C LEU A 423 -14.53 -33.71 7.12
N GLY A 424 -13.89 -32.55 7.36
CA GLY A 424 -12.67 -32.38 8.14
C GLY A 424 -11.94 -31.11 7.70
N LEU A 425 -10.69 -30.95 8.15
CA LEU A 425 -9.72 -29.98 7.64
C LEU A 425 -8.34 -30.65 7.52
N VAL A 426 -7.32 -29.93 7.06
CA VAL A 426 -5.93 -30.39 7.03
C VAL A 426 -5.15 -29.59 8.07
N GLU A 427 -4.60 -30.25 9.10
CA GLU A 427 -4.03 -29.56 10.26
C GLU A 427 -2.69 -28.87 9.92
N ASP A 428 -1.72 -29.60 9.36
CA ASP A 428 -0.43 -29.05 8.87
C ASP A 428 -0.64 -28.13 7.65
N MET A 429 -0.78 -26.83 7.91
CA MET A 429 -0.96 -25.74 6.96
C MET A 429 -0.24 -24.47 7.50
N PRO A 430 0.35 -23.64 6.63
CA PRO A 430 0.96 -22.37 7.05
C PRO A 430 -0.09 -21.28 7.35
N GLY A 431 -1.33 -21.46 6.94
CA GLY A 431 -2.43 -20.54 7.20
C GLY A 431 -3.47 -21.15 8.13
N LEU A 432 -4.42 -20.35 8.59
CA LEU A 432 -5.49 -20.84 9.45
C LEU A 432 -6.33 -21.90 8.72
N SER A 433 -6.37 -23.09 9.29
CA SER A 433 -7.11 -24.24 8.75
C SER A 433 -8.54 -24.24 9.28
N VAL A 434 -9.51 -24.54 8.42
CA VAL A 434 -10.93 -24.28 8.71
C VAL A 434 -11.84 -25.42 8.25
N GLN A 435 -12.81 -25.78 9.07
CA GLN A 435 -13.89 -26.72 8.73
C GLN A 435 -15.25 -26.06 8.97
N ARG A 436 -16.11 -26.00 7.95
CA ARG A 436 -17.52 -25.62 8.09
C ARG A 436 -18.32 -26.83 8.55
N GLY A 437 -19.15 -26.65 9.57
CA GLY A 437 -20.06 -27.65 10.09
C GLY A 437 -21.51 -27.17 10.15
N VAL A 438 -22.41 -28.04 10.59
CA VAL A 438 -23.85 -27.71 10.70
C VAL A 438 -24.05 -26.67 11.81
N GLY A 439 -24.10 -25.39 11.43
CA GLY A 439 -24.25 -24.25 12.35
C GLY A 439 -22.98 -23.88 13.13
N TYR A 440 -21.80 -24.32 12.68
CA TYR A 440 -20.52 -23.90 13.27
C TYR A 440 -19.41 -23.77 12.22
N VAL A 441 -18.32 -23.10 12.61
CA VAL A 441 -17.03 -23.08 11.91
C VAL A 441 -15.94 -23.44 12.92
N ARG A 442 -15.17 -24.48 12.66
CA ARG A 442 -13.94 -24.79 13.39
C ARG A 442 -12.78 -24.04 12.72
N VAL A 443 -11.99 -23.28 13.48
CA VAL A 443 -10.79 -22.59 13.01
C VAL A 443 -9.61 -23.09 13.84
N LEU A 444 -8.50 -23.44 13.19
CA LEU A 444 -7.30 -24.03 13.78
C LEU A 444 -6.04 -23.29 13.30
N SER A 445 -5.12 -23.00 14.23
CA SER A 445 -3.72 -22.64 13.99
C SER A 445 -2.84 -23.84 14.37
N TYR A 446 -1.82 -24.15 13.58
CA TYR A 446 -1.05 -25.39 13.71
C TYR A 446 0.33 -25.12 14.31
N GLY A 447 0.59 -25.67 15.50
CA GLY A 447 1.84 -25.51 16.24
C GLY A 447 2.76 -26.71 16.24
N SER A 448 2.28 -27.88 15.81
CA SER A 448 3.00 -29.16 15.92
C SER A 448 4.22 -29.29 14.98
N HIS A 449 4.82 -28.16 14.61
CA HIS A 449 6.09 -28.03 13.89
C HIS A 449 7.26 -28.66 14.66
N GLY A 450 8.30 -29.07 13.93
CA GLY A 450 9.49 -29.67 14.53
C GLY A 450 10.29 -28.69 15.39
N PHE A 451 10.52 -29.05 16.66
CA PHE A 451 11.38 -28.43 17.68
C PHE A 451 11.80 -26.96 17.48
N LEU A 452 11.39 -26.10 18.41
CA LEU A 452 11.70 -24.66 18.50
C LEU A 452 10.97 -23.79 17.46
N GLY A 453 9.85 -24.26 16.93
CA GLY A 453 8.90 -23.43 16.21
C GLY A 453 8.01 -22.65 17.18
N LYS A 454 7.62 -21.44 16.79
CA LYS A 454 6.56 -20.67 17.43
C LYS A 454 5.93 -19.74 16.41
N GLU A 455 4.62 -19.63 16.47
CA GLU A 455 3.84 -18.73 15.62
C GLU A 455 2.93 -17.89 16.51
N ILE A 456 2.69 -16.63 16.11
CA ILE A 456 1.73 -15.75 16.77
C ILE A 456 0.75 -15.26 15.72
N VAL A 457 -0.49 -15.72 15.80
CA VAL A 457 -1.57 -15.32 14.87
C VAL A 457 -2.69 -14.64 15.65
N ASP A 458 -2.85 -13.33 15.43
CA ASP A 458 -4.06 -12.59 15.82
C ASP A 458 -4.95 -12.46 14.58
N ALA A 459 -6.12 -13.07 14.60
CA ALA A 459 -7.02 -13.14 13.45
C ALA A 459 -8.48 -12.81 13.82
N ARG A 460 -9.17 -12.06 12.95
CA ARG A 460 -10.58 -11.69 13.11
C ARG A 460 -11.46 -12.43 12.11
N VAL A 461 -12.29 -13.34 12.62
CA VAL A 461 -13.32 -14.04 11.86
C VAL A 461 -14.59 -13.18 11.84
N THR A 462 -14.94 -12.62 10.68
CA THR A 462 -16.09 -11.71 10.52
C THR A 462 -17.20 -12.39 9.72
N PHE A 463 -18.45 -12.31 10.18
CA PHE A 463 -19.62 -12.95 9.59
C PHE A 463 -20.52 -11.95 8.86
N ASN A 464 -21.17 -12.40 7.79
CA ASN A 464 -22.18 -11.67 7.03
C ASN A 464 -23.33 -12.62 6.65
N GLY A 465 -24.57 -12.16 6.69
CA GLY A 465 -25.77 -13.02 6.64
C GLY A 465 -25.94 -13.97 7.85
N ALA A 466 -25.01 -13.97 8.80
CA ALA A 466 -24.98 -14.81 10.00
C ALA A 466 -24.57 -13.99 11.24
N ARG A 467 -24.90 -14.51 12.43
CA ARG A 467 -24.42 -14.01 13.73
C ARG A 467 -23.84 -15.13 14.58
N VAL A 468 -22.79 -14.83 15.32
CA VAL A 468 -22.17 -15.71 16.33
C VAL A 468 -23.14 -15.91 17.49
N THR A 469 -23.33 -17.15 17.93
CA THR A 469 -24.20 -17.51 19.07
C THR A 469 -23.43 -18.01 20.28
N SER A 470 -22.30 -18.68 20.07
CA SER A 470 -21.31 -19.01 21.09
C SER A 470 -19.97 -19.35 20.44
N VAL A 471 -18.90 -19.35 21.22
CA VAL A 471 -17.62 -19.97 20.83
C VAL A 471 -17.28 -21.00 21.90
N GLN A 472 -16.69 -22.12 21.49
CA GLN A 472 -16.21 -23.18 22.37
C GLN A 472 -14.75 -23.46 22.02
N ASN A 473 -13.93 -23.72 23.04
CA ASN A 473 -12.59 -24.28 22.83
C ASN A 473 -12.72 -25.71 22.27
N ASP A 474 -11.74 -26.13 21.47
CA ASP A 474 -11.60 -27.53 21.06
C ASP A 474 -10.89 -28.35 22.15
N THR A 475 -10.31 -29.50 21.79
CA THR A 475 -9.98 -30.59 22.71
C THR A 475 -8.68 -31.31 22.34
N ALA A 476 -8.06 -31.93 23.34
CA ALA A 476 -6.80 -32.66 23.22
C ALA A 476 -5.66 -31.79 22.66
N GLN A 477 -4.96 -32.25 21.61
CA GLN A 477 -3.81 -31.54 21.00
C GLN A 477 -4.20 -30.23 20.30
N ASN A 478 -5.50 -30.04 20.04
CA ASN A 478 -6.06 -28.89 19.35
C ASN A 478 -6.71 -27.86 20.31
N ALA A 479 -6.54 -28.02 21.62
CA ALA A 479 -7.21 -27.18 22.62
C ALA A 479 -6.39 -25.92 22.95
N THR A 480 -6.89 -24.75 22.58
CA THR A 480 -6.29 -23.45 22.87
C THR A 480 -6.08 -23.22 24.37
N GLU A 481 -5.02 -22.51 24.77
CA GLU A 481 -4.51 -22.51 26.15
C GLU A 481 -5.03 -21.34 26.99
N ASN A 482 -6.20 -21.56 27.59
CA ASN A 482 -7.01 -20.63 28.42
C ASN A 482 -7.76 -19.49 27.66
N PRO A 483 -8.38 -19.74 26.49
CA PRO A 483 -8.87 -18.74 25.52
C PRO A 483 -9.96 -17.74 25.98
N PHE A 484 -10.34 -17.72 27.25
CA PHE A 484 -11.42 -16.88 27.78
C PHE A 484 -11.08 -16.25 29.14
N ASP A 485 -9.79 -16.12 29.47
CA ASP A 485 -9.31 -15.52 30.74
C ASP A 485 -8.85 -14.06 30.60
N ALA A 486 -8.82 -13.52 29.38
CA ALA A 486 -8.37 -12.19 28.98
C ALA A 486 -6.87 -11.89 29.18
N VAL A 487 -6.01 -12.91 29.27
CA VAL A 487 -4.55 -12.77 29.50
C VAL A 487 -3.74 -12.80 28.19
N VAL A 488 -3.98 -11.84 27.29
CA VAL A 488 -3.23 -11.72 26.03
C VAL A 488 -1.73 -11.48 26.29
N ASN A 489 -0.87 -12.41 25.86
CA ASN A 489 0.59 -12.25 25.88
C ASN A 489 1.27 -13.13 24.80
N ASP A 490 2.60 -12.96 24.60
CA ASP A 490 3.36 -13.63 23.53
C ASP A 490 3.97 -15.00 23.94
N GLY A 491 3.55 -15.56 25.08
CA GLY A 491 3.79 -16.96 25.45
C GLY A 491 2.60 -17.85 25.11
N ALA A 492 2.78 -19.18 25.11
CA ALA A 492 1.74 -20.16 24.76
C ALA A 492 0.47 -20.02 25.62
N SER A 493 0.61 -19.79 26.93
CA SER A 493 -0.53 -19.45 27.80
C SER A 493 -0.95 -17.97 27.65
N GLY A 494 -1.23 -17.54 26.42
CA GLY A 494 -1.52 -16.15 26.09
C GLY A 494 -2.63 -15.98 25.07
N ASP A 495 -3.37 -17.04 24.79
CA ASP A 495 -4.43 -17.08 23.80
C ASP A 495 -5.72 -16.44 24.32
N GLU A 496 -6.50 -15.83 23.44
CA GLU A 496 -7.74 -15.16 23.82
C GLU A 496 -8.75 -15.13 22.66
N VAL A 497 -10.03 -15.29 22.99
CA VAL A 497 -11.13 -15.46 22.05
C VAL A 497 -12.28 -14.51 22.38
N ALA A 498 -12.18 -13.29 21.89
CA ALA A 498 -13.14 -12.22 22.15
C ALA A 498 -14.23 -12.15 21.07
N VAL A 499 -15.48 -12.45 21.44
CA VAL A 499 -16.65 -12.23 20.58
C VAL A 499 -17.07 -10.75 20.61
N ALA A 500 -17.28 -10.15 19.44
CA ALA A 500 -17.75 -8.77 19.34
C ALA A 500 -19.19 -8.62 19.88
N SER A 501 -19.49 -7.46 20.48
CA SER A 501 -20.76 -7.18 21.17
C SER A 501 -21.99 -7.13 20.26
N ASP A 502 -21.80 -7.04 18.94
CA ASP A 502 -22.83 -7.13 17.90
C ASP A 502 -23.08 -8.58 17.41
N SER A 503 -22.32 -9.55 17.91
CA SER A 503 -22.23 -10.93 17.41
C SER A 503 -21.79 -11.03 15.93
N GLY A 504 -21.14 -10.00 15.39
CA GLY A 504 -20.71 -9.92 13.98
C GLY A 504 -19.30 -10.46 13.71
N SER A 505 -18.43 -10.52 14.72
CA SER A 505 -17.08 -11.11 14.58
C SER A 505 -16.57 -11.79 15.85
N VAL A 506 -15.56 -12.65 15.68
CA VAL A 506 -14.72 -13.22 16.74
C VAL A 506 -13.28 -12.80 16.47
N LEU A 507 -12.59 -12.26 17.47
CA LEU A 507 -11.14 -12.15 17.48
C LEU A 507 -10.59 -13.44 18.10
N PHE A 508 -9.70 -14.12 17.40
CA PHE A 508 -8.99 -15.33 17.82
C PHE A 508 -7.51 -15.01 17.86
N GLN A 509 -6.88 -15.16 19.02
CA GLN A 509 -5.49 -14.81 19.26
C GLN A 509 -4.76 -16.05 19.77
N THR A 510 -3.67 -16.45 19.11
CA THR A 510 -3.03 -17.78 19.24
C THR A 510 -1.51 -17.69 19.34
N ARG A 511 -0.88 -18.62 20.08
CA ARG A 511 0.56 -18.69 20.39
C ARG A 511 1.12 -20.10 20.27
N VAL A 512 0.71 -20.79 19.21
CA VAL A 512 1.08 -22.17 18.89
C VAL A 512 2.60 -22.41 18.85
N THR A 513 3.03 -23.59 19.36
CA THR A 513 4.47 -23.97 19.50
C THR A 513 4.79 -25.46 19.37
N SER A 514 3.84 -26.32 19.75
CA SER A 514 4.01 -27.79 19.77
C SER A 514 2.70 -28.55 20.04
N ALA A 515 1.70 -27.86 20.60
CA ALA A 515 0.27 -28.13 20.43
C ALA A 515 -0.34 -27.10 19.47
N ASP A 516 -1.55 -27.37 19.01
CA ASP A 516 -2.29 -26.61 17.99
C ASP A 516 -3.47 -25.88 18.67
N ASP A 517 -3.80 -24.68 18.20
CA ASP A 517 -4.89 -23.86 18.78
C ASP A 517 -6.14 -23.95 17.92
N ALA A 518 -7.25 -24.46 18.44
CA ALA A 518 -8.52 -24.48 17.70
C ALA A 518 -9.77 -24.10 18.51
N ILE A 519 -10.69 -23.42 17.83
CA ILE A 519 -12.00 -23.00 18.36
C ILE A 519 -13.15 -23.39 17.43
N MET A 520 -14.31 -23.66 18.02
CA MET A 520 -15.58 -23.84 17.31
C MET A 520 -16.48 -22.62 17.51
N ILE A 521 -16.66 -21.83 16.46
CA ILE A 521 -17.54 -20.66 16.40
C ILE A 521 -18.93 -21.10 15.93
N PHE A 522 -19.90 -21.13 16.82
CA PHE A 522 -21.30 -21.46 16.50
C PHE A 522 -22.03 -20.23 15.98
N TRP A 523 -22.86 -20.41 14.95
CA TRP A 523 -23.54 -19.31 14.28
C TRP A 523 -24.98 -19.67 13.89
N GLN A 524 -25.81 -18.64 13.69
CA GLN A 524 -27.16 -18.76 13.14
C GLN A 524 -27.37 -17.73 12.03
N GLN A 525 -28.20 -18.06 11.04
CA GLN A 525 -28.52 -17.14 9.94
C GLN A 525 -29.26 -15.92 10.50
N ALA A 526 -28.82 -14.72 10.11
CA ALA A 526 -29.49 -13.48 10.49
C ALA A 526 -30.84 -13.38 9.79
N LEU A 527 -31.89 -12.98 10.53
CA LEU A 527 -33.20 -12.73 9.94
C LEU A 527 -33.13 -11.52 9.01
N THR A 528 -33.25 -11.75 7.71
CA THR A 528 -33.41 -10.69 6.71
C THR A 528 -34.79 -10.05 6.86
N THR A 529 -34.84 -8.85 7.45
CA THR A 529 -36.07 -8.04 7.50
C THR A 529 -36.35 -7.43 6.13
N SER A 530 -36.88 -8.25 5.22
CA SER A 530 -37.29 -7.83 3.87
C SER A 530 -38.39 -6.77 3.95
N SER A 531 -38.03 -5.50 3.86
CA SER A 531 -38.96 -4.36 3.87
C SER A 531 -39.66 -4.22 2.52
N SER A 532 -40.51 -5.19 2.17
CA SER A 532 -41.34 -5.14 0.96
C SER A 532 -42.42 -4.06 1.11
N SER A 533 -42.28 -2.96 0.39
CA SER A 533 -43.14 -1.78 0.40
C SER A 533 -44.48 -1.99 -0.32
N ALA A 534 -45.27 -2.96 0.14
CA ALA A 534 -46.62 -3.23 -0.34
C ALA A 534 -47.60 -2.13 0.10
N GLY A 535 -47.76 -1.10 -0.74
CA GLY A 535 -48.72 -0.02 -0.49
C GLY A 535 -50.18 -0.50 -0.57
N ALA A 536 -50.92 -0.40 0.54
CA ALA A 536 -52.36 -0.63 0.59
C ALA A 536 -53.05 0.51 1.36
N SER A 537 -53.91 1.26 0.67
CA SER A 537 -54.61 2.43 1.21
C SER A 537 -55.99 2.07 1.76
N SER A 538 -56.34 2.61 2.93
CA SER A 538 -57.72 2.67 3.42
C SER A 538 -57.92 3.83 4.40
N SER A 539 -59.07 4.48 4.37
CA SER A 539 -59.32 5.77 5.02
C SER A 539 -60.46 5.77 6.04
N SER A 540 -60.23 6.42 7.19
CA SER A 540 -61.26 6.97 8.10
C SER A 540 -60.55 7.93 9.07
N THR A 541 -60.70 9.26 9.07
CA THR A 541 -61.88 10.16 9.04
C THR A 541 -62.48 10.44 10.42
N ALA A 542 -61.96 11.50 11.05
CA ALA A 542 -62.59 12.39 12.05
C ALA A 542 -62.87 11.79 13.46
N SER A 543 -63.05 12.54 14.56
CA SER A 543 -63.32 13.98 14.85
C SER A 543 -62.78 14.34 16.26
N SER A 544 -62.60 15.58 16.77
CA SER A 544 -62.41 16.95 16.24
C SER A 544 -62.23 17.94 17.43
N THR A 545 -61.60 19.12 17.24
CA THR A 545 -61.55 20.30 18.18
C THR A 545 -60.92 20.09 19.58
N SER A 546 -60.39 21.07 20.35
CA SER A 546 -59.74 22.40 20.15
C SER A 546 -59.18 22.86 21.54
N SER A 547 -58.53 24.00 21.84
CA SER A 547 -58.10 25.22 21.11
C SER A 547 -57.13 26.07 21.97
N VAL A 548 -56.05 26.59 21.36
CA VAL A 548 -55.41 27.93 21.60
C VAL A 548 -54.72 28.27 22.96
N SER A 549 -53.40 28.50 22.86
CA SER A 549 -52.51 29.45 23.60
C SER A 549 -52.07 29.28 25.08
N SER A 550 -50.72 29.36 25.23
CA SER A 550 -49.93 30.08 26.26
C SER A 550 -49.90 29.62 27.74
N GLY A 551 -48.68 29.56 28.31
CA GLY A 551 -48.45 29.46 29.76
C GLY A 551 -47.15 28.72 30.12
N ALA A 552 -46.15 29.43 30.65
CA ALA A 552 -44.80 28.94 30.93
C ALA A 552 -44.68 27.87 32.05
N SER A 553 -43.61 27.06 31.98
CA SER A 553 -42.98 26.25 33.07
C SER A 553 -43.83 25.13 33.72
N SER A 554 -43.31 23.92 33.98
CA SER A 554 -41.93 23.56 34.39
C SER A 554 -41.59 22.06 34.20
N GLN A 555 -40.28 21.81 34.02
CA GLN A 555 -39.48 20.58 34.24
C GLN A 555 -40.16 19.20 34.47
N SER A 556 -39.85 18.24 33.59
CA SER A 556 -39.06 17.02 33.91
C SER A 556 -38.89 16.13 32.66
N SER A 557 -37.79 15.41 32.44
CA SER A 557 -36.41 15.58 32.92
C SER A 557 -35.47 14.69 32.09
N GLU A 558 -34.80 15.24 31.08
CA GLU A 558 -33.74 14.50 30.36
C GLU A 558 -32.45 14.50 31.18
N GLN A 559 -31.87 13.32 31.36
CA GLN A 559 -30.89 13.07 32.42
C GLN A 559 -29.46 13.37 31.97
N ALA A 560 -29.15 14.65 31.85
CA ALA A 560 -27.78 15.11 31.62
C ALA A 560 -26.86 14.64 32.77
N SER A 561 -25.86 13.80 32.45
CA SER A 561 -24.75 13.56 33.36
C SER A 561 -23.81 14.77 33.30
N SER A 562 -24.08 15.80 34.09
CA SER A 562 -23.16 16.93 34.26
C SER A 562 -21.89 16.43 34.95
N ASP A 563 -20.84 16.20 34.18
CA ASP A 563 -19.49 16.00 34.70
C ASP A 563 -19.11 17.26 35.51
N PRO A 564 -18.85 17.16 36.82
CA PRO A 564 -18.52 18.33 37.64
C PRO A 564 -17.20 18.99 37.20
N CYS A 565 -16.30 18.23 36.58
CA CYS A 565 -14.96 18.64 36.16
C CYS A 565 -14.88 19.20 34.74
N ALA A 566 -15.86 18.93 33.87
CA ALA A 566 -15.92 19.55 32.54
C ALA A 566 -16.14 21.06 32.67
N ALA A 567 -15.34 21.88 31.98
CA ALA A 567 -15.59 23.30 31.84
C ALA A 567 -16.68 23.56 30.78
N SER A 568 -17.53 24.57 31.00
CA SER A 568 -18.55 24.99 30.05
C SER A 568 -17.94 25.75 28.88
N TYR A 569 -18.27 25.32 27.66
CA TYR A 569 -17.86 25.96 26.40
C TYR A 569 -18.99 25.91 25.36
N ILE A 570 -18.89 26.74 24.33
CA ILE A 570 -19.64 26.63 23.07
C ILE A 570 -18.68 26.44 21.89
N ILE A 571 -19.21 26.03 20.74
CA ILE A 571 -18.45 25.96 19.49
C ILE A 571 -19.24 26.77 18.45
N GLU A 572 -18.61 27.79 17.88
CA GLU A 572 -19.18 28.69 16.88
C GLU A 572 -18.17 28.85 15.74
N ASP A 573 -18.58 28.56 14.50
CA ASP A 573 -17.78 28.66 13.27
C ASP A 573 -16.33 28.10 13.32
N GLY A 574 -16.10 27.06 14.14
CA GLY A 574 -14.79 26.41 14.28
C GLY A 574 -13.88 27.00 15.38
N GLU A 575 -14.39 27.95 16.17
CA GLU A 575 -13.82 28.36 17.45
C GLU A 575 -14.42 27.58 18.61
N ILE A 576 -13.61 27.28 19.62
CA ILE A 576 -14.10 26.81 20.93
C ILE A 576 -14.08 28.02 21.88
N VAL A 577 -15.24 28.49 22.31
CA VAL A 577 -15.36 29.67 23.19
C VAL A 577 -15.68 29.23 24.61
N LEU A 578 -14.83 29.61 25.57
CA LEU A 578 -15.00 29.25 26.98
C LEU A 578 -16.07 30.12 27.66
N ASN A 579 -17.04 29.51 28.33
CA ASN A 579 -18.06 30.21 29.13
C ASN A 579 -17.62 30.46 30.58
N GLU A 580 -16.75 29.60 31.10
CA GLU A 580 -16.09 29.71 32.41
C GLU A 580 -14.58 29.46 32.26
N PRO A 581 -13.72 29.84 33.23
CA PRO A 581 -12.29 29.57 33.15
C PRO A 581 -12.01 28.06 33.05
N ALA A 582 -10.92 27.67 32.37
CA ALA A 582 -10.57 26.27 32.15
C ALA A 582 -9.04 26.02 32.14
N ASP A 583 -8.64 24.84 32.57
CA ASP A 583 -7.36 24.25 32.17
C ASP A 583 -7.58 23.52 30.84
N VAL A 584 -6.78 23.87 29.82
CA VAL A 584 -6.93 23.38 28.44
C VAL A 584 -5.74 22.52 28.06
N SER A 585 -5.95 21.21 27.91
CA SER A 585 -4.89 20.25 27.57
C SER A 585 -5.02 19.75 26.13
N PHE A 586 -3.95 19.84 25.35
CA PHE A 586 -3.88 19.39 23.96
C PHE A 586 -3.18 18.04 23.87
N HIS A 587 -3.95 16.97 23.63
CA HIS A 587 -3.43 15.62 23.42
C HIS A 587 -3.38 15.31 21.92
N VAL A 588 -2.17 15.27 21.32
CA VAL A 588 -2.02 14.80 19.93
C VAL A 588 -2.21 13.30 19.91
N LEU A 589 -3.28 12.83 19.26
CA LEU A 589 -3.63 11.42 19.14
C LEU A 589 -2.68 10.75 18.15
N GLY A 590 -2.51 11.36 16.98
CA GLY A 590 -1.43 11.02 16.07
C GLY A 590 -1.34 11.87 14.82
N THR A 591 -0.33 11.60 13.98
CA THR A 591 -0.12 12.23 12.67
C THR A 591 0.30 11.19 11.62
N ALA A 592 -0.29 11.24 10.42
CA ALA A 592 -0.15 10.19 9.39
C ALA A 592 0.29 10.71 8.00
N ILE A 593 0.55 12.01 7.86
CA ILE A 593 0.87 12.66 6.59
C ILE A 593 2.19 12.16 5.96
N THR A 594 2.18 11.97 4.63
CA THR A 594 3.35 11.65 3.81
C THR A 594 3.48 12.62 2.62
N TYR A 595 4.68 12.73 2.03
CA TYR A 595 4.90 13.54 0.84
C TYR A 595 4.48 12.76 -0.43
N GLY A 596 3.17 12.67 -0.65
CA GLY A 596 2.57 11.86 -1.71
C GLY A 596 2.56 10.35 -1.40
N ILE A 597 1.96 9.56 -2.30
CA ILE A 597 1.70 8.14 -2.08
C ILE A 597 3.03 7.37 -1.89
N ARG A 598 3.24 6.83 -0.68
CA ARG A 598 4.50 6.17 -0.21
C ARG A 598 5.73 7.08 -0.16
N GLY A 599 5.54 8.41 -0.08
CA GLY A 599 6.62 9.35 0.19
C GLY A 599 7.07 9.37 1.67
N PRO A 600 8.14 10.10 2.00
CA PRO A 600 8.58 10.27 3.39
C PRO A 600 7.51 10.95 4.25
N GLN A 601 7.46 10.59 5.55
CA GLN A 601 6.54 11.19 6.51
C GLN A 601 6.82 12.70 6.68
N VAL A 602 5.77 13.53 6.68
CA VAL A 602 5.90 14.99 6.82
C VAL A 602 5.85 15.38 8.31
N PRO A 603 6.85 16.12 8.83
CA PRO A 603 6.79 16.70 10.17
C PRO A 603 5.61 17.67 10.34
N VAL A 604 4.70 17.38 11.28
CA VAL A 604 3.59 18.27 11.66
C VAL A 604 3.89 19.00 12.97
N TYR A 605 3.70 20.32 12.98
CA TYR A 605 3.90 21.21 14.13
C TYR A 605 2.57 21.84 14.54
N PHE A 606 2.32 21.93 15.86
CA PHE A 606 1.05 22.45 16.39
C PHE A 606 1.20 23.85 17.00
N SER A 607 0.14 24.65 16.91
CA SER A 607 0.02 25.95 17.58
C SER A 607 -1.42 26.21 17.99
N VAL A 608 -1.61 27.08 18.97
CA VAL A 608 -2.90 27.47 19.53
C VAL A 608 -3.02 28.98 19.60
N SER A 609 -4.20 29.51 19.32
CA SER A 609 -4.62 30.87 19.67
C SER A 609 -5.68 30.80 20.79
N LEU A 610 -5.73 31.81 21.65
CA LEU A 610 -6.76 31.99 22.69
C LEU A 610 -7.63 33.23 22.44
N ASP A 611 -7.38 33.92 21.33
CA ASP A 611 -7.88 35.26 21.01
C ASP A 611 -8.48 35.36 19.59
N GLY A 612 -8.99 34.24 19.05
CA GLY A 612 -9.63 34.21 17.73
C GLY A 612 -8.64 34.43 16.57
N GLY A 613 -7.42 33.92 16.70
CA GLY A 613 -6.38 33.92 15.65
C GLY A 613 -5.46 35.14 15.65
N ASN A 614 -5.68 36.13 16.52
CA ASN A 614 -4.88 37.37 16.59
C ASN A 614 -3.44 37.14 17.06
N SER A 615 -3.21 36.16 17.95
CA SER A 615 -1.88 35.71 18.35
C SER A 615 -1.79 34.19 18.45
N TRP A 616 -0.59 33.64 18.21
CA TRP A 616 -0.35 32.20 18.13
C TRP A 616 0.78 31.77 19.05
N LYS A 617 0.48 30.89 20.00
CA LYS A 617 1.44 30.20 20.87
C LYS A 617 1.78 28.83 20.26
N SER A 618 3.06 28.54 20.07
CA SER A 618 3.49 27.20 19.64
C SER A 618 3.32 26.19 20.77
N LEU A 619 2.74 25.03 20.45
CA LEU A 619 2.67 23.88 21.36
C LEU A 619 3.96 23.04 21.24
N PHE A 620 4.18 22.15 22.21
CA PHE A 620 5.24 21.14 22.26
C PHE A 620 6.67 21.67 22.06
N LYS A 621 6.88 22.97 22.34
CA LYS A 621 8.16 23.69 22.17
C LYS A 621 8.69 23.61 20.72
N LEU A 622 7.82 23.77 19.72
CA LEU A 622 8.14 23.71 18.27
C LEU A 622 8.75 22.36 17.83
N ARG A 623 8.31 21.26 18.45
CA ARG A 623 8.65 19.89 18.05
C ARG A 623 7.52 19.27 17.24
N SER A 624 7.86 18.39 16.30
CA SER A 624 6.89 17.63 15.51
C SER A 624 6.55 16.29 16.16
N ILE A 625 5.25 16.00 16.26
CA ILE A 625 4.68 14.97 17.15
C ILE A 625 3.98 13.88 16.33
N GLU A 626 4.30 12.62 16.62
CA GLU A 626 3.68 11.43 16.00
C GLU A 626 2.41 10.96 16.73
N GLY A 627 2.26 11.28 18.01
CA GLY A 627 1.14 10.89 18.88
C GLY A 627 1.53 10.87 20.36
N GLY A 628 0.56 10.66 21.26
CA GLY A 628 0.77 10.38 22.68
C GLY A 628 1.51 11.48 23.46
N LYS A 629 1.23 12.75 23.18
CA LYS A 629 1.85 13.89 23.89
C LYS A 629 0.82 14.95 24.27
N TYR A 630 0.98 15.47 25.48
CA TYR A 630 0.17 16.51 26.11
C TYR A 630 0.97 17.80 26.23
N ASP A 631 0.31 18.94 26.04
CA ASP A 631 0.77 20.28 26.41
C ASP A 631 -0.43 21.05 26.96
N THR A 632 -0.28 21.74 28.09
CA THR A 632 -1.41 22.23 28.89
C THR A 632 -1.29 23.73 29.14
N LEU A 633 -2.41 24.43 28.99
CA LEU A 633 -2.58 25.84 29.32
C LEU A 633 -3.47 25.93 30.56
N SER A 634 -2.89 26.26 31.70
CA SER A 634 -3.65 26.45 32.95
C SER A 634 -4.31 27.83 33.02
N ASP A 635 -5.40 27.91 33.78
CA ASP A 635 -6.13 29.13 34.13
C ASP A 635 -6.54 29.99 32.91
N VAL A 636 -6.95 29.37 31.80
CA VAL A 636 -7.42 30.06 30.59
C VAL A 636 -8.74 30.78 30.92
N PRO A 637 -8.86 32.11 30.70
CA PRO A 637 -10.05 32.86 31.10
C PRO A 637 -11.34 32.51 30.33
N ALA A 638 -12.47 32.71 31.00
CA ALA A 638 -13.77 32.79 30.32
C ALA A 638 -13.76 33.88 29.23
N GLY A 639 -14.39 33.60 28.10
CA GLY A 639 -14.40 34.46 26.91
C GLY A 639 -13.18 34.29 25.99
N SER A 640 -12.21 33.41 26.32
CA SER A 640 -11.16 33.01 25.37
C SER A 640 -11.74 32.25 24.17
N ARG A 641 -11.26 32.58 22.97
CA ARG A 641 -11.68 32.02 21.68
C ARG A 641 -10.55 31.15 21.15
N ILE A 642 -10.66 29.84 21.38
CA ILE A 642 -9.58 28.88 21.15
C ILE A 642 -9.61 28.39 19.70
N LEU A 643 -8.46 28.51 19.02
CA LEU A 643 -8.19 27.91 17.71
C LEU A 643 -6.99 26.98 17.80
N VAL A 644 -7.01 25.87 17.06
CA VAL A 644 -5.84 25.00 16.88
C VAL A 644 -5.39 25.03 15.43
N ARG A 645 -4.07 25.05 15.23
CA ARG A 645 -3.39 25.05 13.93
C ARG A 645 -2.41 23.90 13.84
N ALA A 646 -2.42 23.21 12.70
CA ALA A 646 -1.38 22.27 12.28
C ALA A 646 -0.60 22.86 11.09
N GLU A 647 0.72 22.79 11.12
CA GLU A 647 1.61 23.06 10.00
C GLU A 647 2.39 21.79 9.64
N GLY A 648 2.11 21.20 8.48
CA GLY A 648 2.93 20.14 7.89
C GLY A 648 4.05 20.76 7.05
N ARG A 649 5.33 20.48 7.38
CA ARG A 649 6.48 21.07 6.67
C ARG A 649 7.61 20.06 6.42
N TYR A 650 7.91 19.80 5.15
CA TYR A 650 9.05 19.00 4.69
C TYR A 650 9.96 19.82 3.76
N GLY A 651 10.94 20.51 4.38
CA GLY A 651 11.92 21.33 3.66
C GLY A 651 11.27 22.47 2.86
N TRP A 652 11.60 22.55 1.57
CA TRP A 652 10.96 23.43 0.58
C TRP A 652 9.96 22.69 -0.31
N LEU A 653 9.91 21.35 -0.23
CA LEU A 653 9.10 20.49 -1.09
C LEU A 653 7.63 20.46 -0.68
N PHE A 654 7.35 20.66 0.61
CA PHE A 654 5.99 20.69 1.15
C PHE A 654 5.91 21.66 2.33
N GLN A 655 4.93 22.57 2.27
CA GLN A 655 4.49 23.35 3.42
C GLN A 655 2.99 23.58 3.29
N GLN A 656 2.20 23.08 4.25
CA GLN A 656 0.76 23.30 4.32
C GLN A 656 0.35 23.66 5.76
N ILE A 657 -0.63 24.54 5.88
CA ILE A 657 -1.11 25.08 7.16
C ILE A 657 -2.64 25.05 7.16
N ALA A 658 -3.23 24.40 8.17
CA ALA A 658 -4.66 24.42 8.42
C ALA A 658 -4.95 24.85 9.86
N HIS A 659 -6.00 25.63 10.08
CA HIS A 659 -6.46 26.01 11.42
C HIS A 659 -7.98 26.13 11.51
N SER A 660 -8.53 25.93 12.70
CA SER A 660 -9.95 25.59 12.85
C SER A 660 -10.98 26.64 12.40
N HIS A 661 -10.57 27.88 12.12
CA HIS A 661 -11.41 28.96 11.61
C HIS A 661 -10.84 29.59 10.32
N ASP A 662 -10.11 28.81 9.51
CA ASP A 662 -9.52 29.28 8.24
C ASP A 662 -10.49 29.28 7.04
N GLY A 663 -11.73 28.81 7.23
CA GLY A 663 -12.76 28.71 6.19
C GLY A 663 -12.49 27.66 5.10
N SER A 664 -11.33 26.99 5.10
CA SER A 664 -10.93 26.02 4.07
C SER A 664 -11.67 24.69 4.15
N GLY A 665 -12.32 24.41 5.28
CA GLY A 665 -12.95 23.12 5.56
C GLY A 665 -11.97 21.99 5.93
N ARG A 666 -10.65 22.26 5.96
CA ARG A 666 -9.56 21.31 6.31
C ARG A 666 -9.60 20.80 7.74
N VAL A 667 -10.27 21.51 8.64
CA VAL A 667 -10.40 21.10 10.04
C VAL A 667 -11.83 20.71 10.34
N LYS A 668 -12.03 19.57 11.00
CA LYS A 668 -13.32 19.17 11.59
C LYS A 668 -13.18 19.19 13.11
N ILE A 669 -14.08 19.90 13.78
CA ILE A 669 -14.21 19.92 15.23
C ILE A 669 -15.47 19.12 15.60
N LEU A 670 -15.32 18.15 16.50
CA LEU A 670 -16.34 17.15 16.83
C LEU A 670 -16.42 16.91 18.34
N LYS A 671 -17.63 16.66 18.84
CA LYS A 671 -17.98 16.39 20.24
C LYS A 671 -18.32 14.90 20.46
N PRO A 672 -18.37 14.43 21.73
CA PRO A 672 -18.86 13.08 22.04
C PRO A 672 -20.28 12.86 21.49
N GLY A 673 -20.45 11.83 20.66
CA GLY A 673 -21.75 11.49 20.04
C GLY A 673 -22.07 12.21 18.73
N ASP A 674 -21.21 13.11 18.25
CA ASP A 674 -21.31 13.63 16.87
C ASP A 674 -21.07 12.51 15.85
N ASP A 675 -21.64 12.63 14.66
CA ASP A 675 -21.40 11.69 13.56
C ASP A 675 -19.98 11.86 12.99
N VAL A 676 -19.35 10.75 12.56
CA VAL A 676 -18.03 10.81 11.90
C VAL A 676 -18.08 11.60 10.57
N PRO A 677 -16.96 12.19 10.11
CA PRO A 677 -16.88 12.81 8.80
C PRO A 677 -17.35 11.86 7.69
N ASN A 678 -18.21 12.33 6.78
CA ASN A 678 -18.75 11.51 5.69
C ASN A 678 -17.75 11.36 4.52
N THR A 679 -16.59 10.76 4.78
CA THR A 679 -15.58 10.40 3.76
C THR A 679 -15.19 8.92 3.85
N GLN A 680 -14.72 8.35 2.74
CA GLN A 680 -14.41 6.91 2.61
C GLN A 680 -13.55 6.33 3.76
N PRO A 681 -12.57 7.06 4.34
CA PRO A 681 -11.76 6.54 5.44
C PRO A 681 -12.49 6.39 6.78
N PHE A 682 -13.59 7.12 7.00
CA PHE A 682 -14.46 7.00 8.19
C PHE A 682 -15.67 6.10 7.95
N LEU A 683 -16.08 5.90 6.68
CA LEU A 683 -17.14 4.96 6.32
C LEU A 683 -16.73 3.49 6.53
N THR A 684 -15.43 3.18 6.50
CA THR A 684 -14.90 1.81 6.65
C THR A 684 -13.77 1.75 7.68
N VAL A 685 -13.97 1.02 8.79
CA VAL A 685 -13.06 0.97 9.94
C VAL A 685 -11.63 0.48 9.60
N SER A 686 -11.46 -0.32 8.54
CA SER A 686 -10.14 -0.72 8.03
C SER A 686 -9.27 0.46 7.60
N ASN A 687 -9.90 1.52 7.08
CA ASN A 687 -9.26 2.67 6.46
C ASN A 687 -8.88 3.76 7.49
N LEU A 688 -9.36 3.63 8.73
CA LEU A 688 -8.95 4.46 9.85
C LEU A 688 -7.49 4.16 10.22
N LYS A 689 -6.67 5.19 10.43
CA LYS A 689 -5.34 5.06 11.04
C LYS A 689 -5.48 4.53 12.47
N ARG A 690 -4.45 3.87 13.00
CA ARG A 690 -4.47 3.23 14.33
C ARG A 690 -5.02 4.15 15.43
N PHE A 691 -4.54 5.39 15.51
CA PHE A 691 -4.91 6.36 16.55
C PHE A 691 -6.35 6.91 16.45
N MET A 692 -7.13 6.56 15.43
CA MET A 692 -8.54 6.94 15.30
C MET A 692 -9.51 5.83 15.72
N ARG A 693 -9.07 4.57 15.72
CA ARG A 693 -9.95 3.40 15.91
C ARG A 693 -10.56 3.36 17.31
N ASP A 694 -9.78 3.77 18.31
CA ASP A 694 -10.18 3.77 19.72
C ASP A 694 -11.09 4.97 20.09
N HIS A 695 -11.38 5.86 19.12
CA HIS A 695 -12.16 7.10 19.31
C HIS A 695 -13.44 7.16 18.46
N ILE A 696 -13.86 6.04 17.87
CA ILE A 696 -15.08 5.92 17.05
C ILE A 696 -15.89 4.72 17.56
N GLY A 697 -17.16 4.96 17.89
CA GLY A 697 -18.09 3.95 18.37
C GLY A 697 -18.59 3.04 17.24
N ALA A 698 -19.11 1.86 17.60
CA ALA A 698 -19.71 0.91 16.67
C ALA A 698 -20.98 1.45 15.97
N ASP A 699 -21.58 2.52 16.51
CA ASP A 699 -22.64 3.31 15.92
C ASP A 699 -22.16 4.33 14.86
N ARG A 700 -20.84 4.41 14.63
CA ARG A 700 -20.13 5.41 13.80
C ARG A 700 -20.28 6.84 14.32
N LYS A 701 -20.33 7.00 15.65
CA LYS A 701 -20.24 8.30 16.33
C LYS A 701 -18.90 8.48 17.04
N ILE A 702 -18.54 9.72 17.33
CA ILE A 702 -17.27 10.06 17.99
C ILE A 702 -17.31 9.66 19.47
N SER A 703 -16.38 8.78 19.85
CA SER A 703 -16.27 8.15 21.17
C SER A 703 -15.06 8.71 21.93
N ILE A 704 -15.22 9.92 22.47
CA ILE A 704 -14.23 10.64 23.27
C ILE A 704 -14.82 11.02 24.64
N GLY A 705 -13.98 11.43 25.59
CA GLY A 705 -14.43 11.80 26.94
C GLY A 705 -15.43 12.97 26.96
N LYS A 706 -16.33 13.00 27.94
CA LYS A 706 -17.41 14.02 28.05
C LYS A 706 -16.93 15.46 28.23
N ARG A 707 -15.63 15.63 28.51
CA ARG A 707 -14.89 16.89 28.68
C ARG A 707 -13.95 17.20 27.50
N GLU A 708 -14.05 16.44 26.41
CA GLU A 708 -13.13 16.49 25.27
C GLU A 708 -13.81 17.01 24.00
N VAL A 709 -13.00 17.65 23.15
CA VAL A 709 -13.36 18.08 21.80
C VAL A 709 -12.27 17.59 20.84
N LEU A 710 -12.66 16.84 19.83
CA LEU A 710 -11.75 16.26 18.84
C LEU A 710 -11.57 17.21 17.66
N SER A 711 -10.32 17.54 17.33
CA SER A 711 -9.95 18.29 16.13
C SER A 711 -9.19 17.39 15.15
N LEU A 712 -9.75 17.22 13.95
CA LEU A 712 -9.21 16.43 12.85
C LEU A 712 -8.73 17.36 11.73
N PHE A 713 -7.57 17.07 11.14
CA PHE A 713 -6.92 17.93 10.15
C PHE A 713 -6.65 17.18 8.84
N GLU A 714 -6.93 17.86 7.73
CA GLU A 714 -6.58 17.49 6.35
C GLU A 714 -5.55 18.49 5.82
N LEU A 715 -4.32 18.05 5.58
CA LEU A 715 -3.19 18.89 5.14
C LEU A 715 -2.76 18.56 3.70
N GLN A 716 -3.29 17.52 3.06
CA GLN A 716 -3.11 17.20 1.65
C GLN A 716 -4.23 17.82 0.80
N ASP A 717 -4.90 17.06 -0.06
CA ASP A 717 -5.90 17.59 -1.01
C ASP A 717 -7.32 17.54 -0.44
N LEU A 718 -8.07 18.63 -0.66
CA LEU A 718 -9.49 18.74 -0.30
C LEU A 718 -10.36 18.15 -1.42
N GLY A 719 -11.15 17.13 -1.10
CA GLY A 719 -12.06 16.51 -2.06
C GLY A 719 -12.72 15.24 -1.54
N LEU A 720 -13.25 14.42 -2.46
CA LEU A 720 -13.92 13.15 -2.13
C LEU A 720 -12.99 12.11 -1.48
N THR A 721 -11.67 12.31 -1.57
CA THR A 721 -10.63 11.43 -1.02
C THR A 721 -10.05 11.89 0.32
N SER A 722 -10.43 13.07 0.84
CA SER A 722 -9.86 13.62 2.08
C SER A 722 -10.05 12.66 3.27
N ASP A 723 -8.95 12.33 3.94
CA ASP A 723 -8.93 11.34 5.02
C ASP A 723 -9.05 11.94 6.42
N PHE A 724 -8.88 13.27 6.55
CA PHE A 724 -8.92 14.03 7.82
C PHE A 724 -8.10 13.38 8.96
N GLN A 725 -7.04 12.65 8.62
CA GLN A 725 -6.20 11.90 9.53
C GLN A 725 -4.71 12.19 9.34
N ASP A 726 -4.36 13.23 8.57
CA ASP A 726 -3.00 13.79 8.56
C ASP A 726 -2.54 14.20 9.96
N ALA A 727 -3.47 14.75 10.77
CA ALA A 727 -3.30 14.96 12.20
C ALA A 727 -4.63 14.89 12.97
N ALA A 728 -4.60 14.38 14.20
CA ALA A 728 -5.73 14.37 15.13
C ALA A 728 -5.31 14.81 16.54
N VAL A 729 -6.12 15.67 17.17
CA VAL A 729 -5.87 16.25 18.51
C VAL A 729 -7.15 16.19 19.34
N SER A 730 -7.11 15.56 20.51
CA SER A 730 -8.14 15.74 21.55
C SER A 730 -7.79 16.97 22.39
N ILE A 731 -8.77 17.86 22.58
CA ILE A 731 -8.69 19.06 23.40
C ILE A 731 -9.53 18.81 24.64
N ILE A 732 -8.87 18.67 25.79
CA ILE A 732 -9.51 18.40 27.08
C ILE A 732 -9.77 19.73 27.79
N LEU A 733 -11.02 19.95 28.23
CA LEU A 733 -11.52 21.20 28.79
C LEU A 733 -11.99 20.98 30.23
N GLU A 734 -11.08 21.15 31.19
CA GLU A 734 -11.31 20.90 32.61
C GLU A 734 -11.47 22.22 33.38
N LYS A 735 -12.26 22.22 34.46
CA LYS A 735 -12.28 23.36 35.39
C LYS A 735 -10.90 23.48 36.07
N PRO A 736 -10.36 24.69 36.30
CA PRO A 736 -8.96 24.85 36.70
C PRO A 736 -8.62 24.12 37.98
N ALA A 737 -7.49 23.41 37.98
CA ALA A 737 -6.96 22.72 39.15
C ALA A 737 -6.70 23.68 40.31
N SER A 738 -6.46 24.97 40.02
CA SER A 738 -6.33 26.08 40.99
C SER A 738 -7.56 26.28 41.89
N LEU A 739 -8.72 25.71 41.52
CA LEU A 739 -9.96 25.76 42.32
C LEU A 739 -10.16 24.52 43.23
N ASN A 740 -9.27 23.52 43.17
CA ASN A 740 -9.35 22.25 43.91
C ASN A 740 -10.71 21.49 43.73
N ILE A 741 -11.38 21.66 42.59
CA ILE A 741 -12.67 20.98 42.30
C ILE A 741 -12.44 19.52 41.86
N CYS A 742 -11.28 19.23 41.27
CA CYS A 742 -10.95 17.95 40.64
C CYS A 742 -9.51 17.57 41.02
N GLU A 743 -9.32 16.43 41.70
CA GLU A 743 -7.98 15.88 41.92
C GLU A 743 -7.48 15.17 40.65
N SER A 744 -6.17 15.27 40.40
CA SER A 744 -5.57 15.11 39.07
C SER A 744 -5.60 13.68 38.52
N SER A 745 -6.27 13.47 37.38
CA SER A 745 -6.18 12.24 36.58
C SER A 745 -5.11 12.33 35.48
N VAL A 746 -3.85 12.61 35.86
CA VAL A 746 -2.68 12.56 34.97
C VAL A 746 -1.68 11.58 35.59
N PRO A 747 -1.12 10.61 34.83
CA PRO A 747 -0.19 9.62 35.38
C PRO A 747 1.18 10.24 35.67
N ASP A 748 1.35 10.74 36.89
CA ASP A 748 2.59 11.35 37.34
C ASP A 748 3.68 10.29 37.61
N ASN A 749 4.92 10.64 37.29
CA ASN A 749 6.09 9.76 37.28
C ASN A 749 6.42 9.18 38.68
N PRO A 750 6.30 7.87 38.94
CA PRO A 750 6.46 7.28 40.26
C PRO A 750 7.93 7.01 40.64
N ASN A 751 8.81 8.01 40.56
CA ASN A 751 10.15 7.89 41.18
C ASN A 751 10.81 9.21 41.63
N ALA A 752 10.18 9.88 42.60
CA ALA A 752 10.81 10.73 43.60
C ALA A 752 9.91 10.73 44.85
N SER A 753 10.36 10.52 46.08
CA SER A 753 11.67 10.88 46.65
C SER A 753 12.17 9.88 47.72
N SER A 754 13.33 10.20 48.30
CA SER A 754 13.97 9.64 49.50
C SER A 754 13.05 9.60 50.76
N VAL A 755 13.37 8.93 51.89
CA VAL A 755 14.50 9.18 52.82
C VAL A 755 14.81 7.99 53.77
N SER A 756 16.11 7.80 54.05
CA SER A 756 16.76 7.12 55.21
C SER A 756 16.48 5.65 55.59
N SER A 757 17.46 4.80 55.28
CA SER A 757 18.19 3.89 56.21
C SER A 757 17.55 3.39 57.52
N GLN A 758 17.53 2.06 57.69
CA GLN A 758 18.33 1.38 58.73
C GLN A 758 18.50 -0.12 58.40
N ALA A 759 19.44 -0.81 59.08
CA ALA A 759 19.80 -2.20 58.75
C ALA A 759 19.83 -3.12 59.99
N SER A 760 19.15 -4.26 59.88
CA SER A 760 19.34 -5.50 60.66
C SER A 760 18.51 -6.58 59.95
N SER A 761 18.98 -7.77 59.54
CA SER A 761 19.81 -8.82 60.18
C SER A 761 18.96 -9.97 60.77
N ALA A 762 19.33 -11.19 60.37
CA ALA A 762 18.93 -12.51 60.89
C ALA A 762 17.55 -13.11 60.50
N ASP A 763 17.65 -14.17 59.70
CA ASP A 763 17.09 -15.51 59.89
C ASP A 763 15.57 -15.73 60.08
N SER A 764 14.99 -16.47 59.13
CA SER A 764 14.44 -17.81 59.43
C SER A 764 14.42 -18.68 58.17
N GLU A 765 14.84 -19.94 58.31
CA GLU A 765 14.80 -20.94 57.24
C GLU A 765 13.37 -21.46 57.02
N ASN A 766 13.03 -21.79 55.77
CA ASN A 766 12.17 -22.94 55.51
C ASN A 766 12.57 -23.58 54.17
N SER A 767 12.70 -24.92 54.15
CA SER A 767 13.21 -25.65 52.98
C SER A 767 12.07 -26.41 52.29
N SER A 768 11.91 -26.19 50.98
CA SER A 768 11.10 -27.04 50.11
C SER A 768 11.84 -27.32 48.80
N VAL A 769 12.19 -28.59 48.57
CA VAL A 769 12.87 -29.05 47.36
C VAL A 769 11.89 -29.04 46.17
N GLY A 770 12.24 -28.40 45.05
CA GLY A 770 11.35 -28.32 43.90
C GLY A 770 12.01 -27.79 42.61
N SER A 771 12.75 -28.67 41.92
CA SER A 771 13.43 -28.43 40.63
C SER A 771 14.54 -27.38 40.61
N ALA A 772 15.55 -27.61 39.76
CA ALA A 772 16.47 -26.55 39.35
C ALA A 772 15.84 -25.86 38.14
N GLY A 773 15.37 -24.62 38.32
CA GLY A 773 14.96 -23.78 37.19
C GLY A 773 16.16 -23.50 36.29
N GLU A 774 15.93 -23.50 34.97
CA GLU A 774 16.95 -23.06 34.03
C GLU A 774 17.17 -21.55 34.22
N GLN A 775 18.43 -21.13 34.40
CA GLN A 775 18.79 -19.74 34.63
C GLN A 775 19.53 -19.19 33.41
N VAL A 776 19.17 -17.97 33.00
CA VAL A 776 19.74 -17.30 31.83
C VAL A 776 20.50 -16.05 32.26
N VAL A 777 21.65 -15.82 31.62
CA VAL A 777 22.42 -14.59 31.76
C VAL A 777 21.85 -13.57 30.78
N ILE A 778 21.62 -12.34 31.26
CA ILE A 778 21.13 -11.22 30.47
C ILE A 778 21.96 -9.97 30.67
N CYS A 779 21.94 -9.10 29.66
CA CYS A 779 22.36 -7.71 29.76
C CYS A 779 21.10 -6.85 29.97
N HIS A 780 20.99 -6.30 31.17
CA HIS A 780 19.83 -5.54 31.66
C HIS A 780 20.01 -4.04 31.47
N TYR A 781 18.98 -3.36 30.95
CA TYR A 781 18.91 -1.92 30.75
C TYR A 781 17.85 -1.30 31.68
N PRO A 782 18.24 -0.79 32.87
CA PRO A 782 17.28 -0.33 33.88
C PRO A 782 16.27 0.71 33.36
N PRO A 783 14.96 0.53 33.64
CA PRO A 783 13.94 1.52 33.32
C PRO A 783 14.30 2.90 33.89
N GLY A 784 14.33 3.92 33.02
CA GLY A 784 14.71 5.29 33.37
C GLY A 784 16.22 5.59 33.34
N ASN A 785 17.11 4.58 33.32
CA ASN A 785 18.57 4.80 33.20
C ASN A 785 19.26 3.72 32.34
N ARG A 786 18.96 3.69 31.04
CA ARG A 786 19.57 2.79 30.05
C ARG A 786 21.09 2.97 29.81
N LYS A 787 21.81 3.69 30.69
CA LYS A 787 23.28 3.84 30.66
C LYS A 787 23.98 3.23 31.87
N ASP A 788 23.22 2.69 32.81
CA ASP A 788 23.69 1.85 33.92
C ASP A 788 23.37 0.39 33.58
N VAL A 789 23.99 -0.10 32.50
CA VAL A 789 23.71 -1.42 31.91
C VAL A 789 24.43 -2.50 32.72
N GLN A 790 23.73 -3.57 33.11
CA GLN A 790 24.24 -4.54 34.08
C GLN A 790 24.05 -5.98 33.62
N THR A 791 25.07 -6.82 33.80
CA THR A 791 24.93 -8.28 33.58
C THR A 791 24.24 -8.90 34.78
N LEU A 792 23.07 -9.49 34.57
CA LEU A 792 22.29 -10.20 35.59
C LEU A 792 22.13 -11.68 35.21
N THR A 793 21.90 -12.51 36.21
CA THR A 793 21.37 -13.87 36.01
C THR A 793 19.95 -13.90 36.55
N ILE A 794 19.01 -14.32 35.71
CA ILE A 794 17.58 -14.42 36.04
C ILE A 794 17.09 -15.85 35.77
N ASP A 795 15.99 -16.26 36.40
CA ASP A 795 15.32 -17.50 36.04
C ASP A 795 14.68 -17.36 34.65
N ALA A 796 14.77 -18.37 33.80
CA ALA A 796 14.31 -18.31 32.41
C ALA A 796 12.86 -17.81 32.22
N PRO A 797 11.87 -18.13 33.09
CA PRO A 797 10.52 -17.58 32.99
C PRO A 797 10.41 -16.05 33.15
N ALA A 798 11.41 -15.38 33.71
CA ALA A 798 11.44 -13.93 33.82
C ALA A 798 11.92 -13.24 32.52
N TRP A 799 12.57 -13.97 31.61
CA TRP A 799 13.14 -13.41 30.38
C TRP A 799 12.14 -12.62 29.51
N PRO A 800 10.88 -13.04 29.29
CA PRO A 800 9.95 -12.27 28.46
C PRO A 800 9.68 -10.85 28.98
N ALA A 801 9.56 -10.67 30.29
CA ALA A 801 9.36 -9.35 30.92
C ALA A 801 10.63 -8.48 30.79
N HIS A 802 11.80 -9.07 30.94
CA HIS A 802 13.08 -8.40 30.73
C HIS A 802 13.28 -7.99 29.25
N LYS A 803 13.03 -8.91 28.28
CA LYS A 803 13.03 -8.66 26.82
C LYS A 803 12.14 -7.46 26.46
N ALA A 804 10.94 -7.37 27.04
CA ALA A 804 9.98 -6.30 26.78
C ALA A 804 10.45 -4.90 27.21
N HIS A 805 11.40 -4.78 28.14
CA HIS A 805 12.00 -3.51 28.54
C HIS A 805 13.28 -3.13 27.78
N GLY A 806 13.79 -4.02 26.93
CA GLY A 806 14.96 -3.81 26.07
C GLY A 806 16.20 -4.64 26.45
N ASP A 807 16.07 -5.57 27.40
CA ASP A 807 17.17 -6.45 27.83
C ASP A 807 17.54 -7.46 26.74
N ARG A 808 18.73 -8.07 26.88
CA ARG A 808 19.36 -8.93 25.87
C ARG A 808 19.88 -10.23 26.49
N LEU A 809 19.81 -11.35 25.76
CA LEU A 809 20.34 -12.65 26.21
C LEU A 809 21.85 -12.76 25.98
N GLY A 810 22.62 -13.03 27.03
CA GLY A 810 24.08 -12.97 27.07
C GLY A 810 24.55 -11.90 28.06
N ALA A 811 25.81 -11.95 28.51
CA ALA A 811 26.39 -10.90 29.33
C ALA A 811 26.62 -9.61 28.52
N CYS A 812 26.66 -8.45 29.17
CA CYS A 812 26.86 -7.16 28.50
C CYS A 812 28.21 -7.04 27.77
N GLU A 813 29.24 -7.66 28.34
CA GLU A 813 30.61 -7.70 27.80
C GLU A 813 30.82 -8.81 26.75
N GLU A 814 29.80 -9.66 26.50
CA GLU A 814 29.88 -10.69 25.46
C GLU A 814 29.59 -10.10 24.07
N ASP A 815 30.35 -10.57 23.08
CA ASP A 815 30.08 -10.44 21.65
C ASP A 815 29.42 -11.76 21.22
N LYS A 816 28.15 -11.71 20.79
CA LYS A 816 27.29 -12.91 20.67
C LYS A 816 27.26 -13.49 19.26
N ASP A 817 27.33 -12.66 18.24
CA ASP A 817 27.33 -13.05 16.83
C ASP A 817 28.74 -13.00 16.19
N GLY A 818 29.73 -12.44 16.89
CA GLY A 818 31.13 -12.37 16.48
C GLY A 818 31.48 -11.12 15.66
N ASP A 819 30.64 -10.07 15.72
CA ASP A 819 30.79 -8.88 14.89
C ASP A 819 31.82 -7.86 15.44
N SER A 820 32.42 -8.13 16.61
CA SER A 820 33.33 -7.25 17.37
C SER A 820 32.66 -6.06 18.08
N VAL A 821 31.36 -6.12 18.35
CA VAL A 821 30.61 -5.20 19.21
C VAL A 821 30.00 -5.97 20.39
N SER A 822 30.09 -5.40 21.58
CA SER A 822 29.55 -5.98 22.81
C SER A 822 28.03 -5.82 22.90
N ASN A 823 27.37 -6.78 23.56
CA ASN A 823 25.93 -6.81 23.82
C ASN A 823 25.39 -5.55 24.52
N ASP A 824 26.22 -4.72 25.17
CA ASP A 824 25.81 -3.43 25.73
C ASP A 824 25.64 -2.31 24.67
N SER A 825 26.40 -2.41 23.57
CA SER A 825 26.70 -1.32 22.61
C SER A 825 26.20 -1.57 21.19
N ASP A 826 25.88 -2.81 20.85
CA ASP A 826 25.23 -3.19 19.59
C ASP A 826 23.81 -2.58 19.50
N LEU A 827 23.34 -2.23 18.30
CA LEU A 827 21.95 -1.85 18.01
C LEU A 827 21.27 -2.74 16.96
N CYS A 828 22.00 -3.65 16.31
CA CYS A 828 21.57 -4.49 15.21
C CYS A 828 22.15 -5.92 15.34
N PRO A 829 21.65 -6.75 16.25
CA PRO A 829 22.21 -8.09 16.51
C PRO A 829 22.03 -9.05 15.33
N ASN A 830 22.88 -10.07 15.29
CA ASN A 830 23.00 -11.10 14.26
C ASN A 830 23.57 -10.55 12.93
N THR A 831 24.66 -9.78 13.03
CA THR A 831 25.31 -9.13 11.90
C THR A 831 26.11 -10.11 11.04
N ALA A 832 25.61 -10.35 9.83
CA ALA A 832 26.26 -11.23 8.87
C ALA A 832 27.59 -10.64 8.36
N LEU A 833 28.68 -11.41 8.47
CA LEU A 833 30.02 -11.06 8.01
C LEU A 833 30.58 -12.14 7.06
N PRO A 834 30.71 -11.88 5.74
CA PRO A 834 30.30 -10.67 5.02
C PRO A 834 28.77 -10.52 4.92
N GLU A 835 28.31 -9.28 4.76
CA GLU A 835 26.89 -8.99 4.52
C GLU A 835 26.46 -9.30 3.07
N ILE A 836 25.16 -9.49 2.83
CA ILE A 836 24.63 -9.91 1.52
C ILE A 836 24.48 -8.72 0.56
N VAL A 837 24.42 -7.49 1.09
CA VAL A 837 24.31 -6.24 0.34
C VAL A 837 25.69 -5.62 0.05
N PRO A 838 26.02 -5.22 -1.20
CA PRO A 838 25.19 -5.25 -2.39
C PRO A 838 25.22 -6.56 -3.18
N THR A 839 24.10 -6.87 -3.82
CA THR A 839 23.87 -8.07 -4.63
C THR A 839 24.55 -8.06 -6.01
N GLU A 840 25.05 -6.91 -6.48
CA GLU A 840 25.77 -6.80 -7.78
C GLU A 840 27.22 -6.31 -7.62
N SER A 841 27.44 -5.03 -7.32
CA SER A 841 28.78 -4.45 -7.19
C SER A 841 28.78 -3.10 -6.49
N MET A 842 29.82 -2.79 -5.71
CA MET A 842 29.92 -1.48 -5.05
C MET A 842 30.32 -0.36 -6.01
N LEU A 843 29.54 0.73 -6.04
CA LEU A 843 29.89 1.96 -6.79
C LEU A 843 30.84 2.89 -6.03
N PHE A 844 31.43 3.86 -6.73
CA PHE A 844 32.31 4.85 -6.10
C PHE A 844 31.59 5.62 -4.98
N GLY A 845 32.28 5.81 -3.84
CA GLY A 845 31.70 6.46 -2.66
C GLY A 845 30.66 5.62 -1.90
N ARG A 846 30.50 4.34 -2.23
CA ARG A 846 29.64 3.39 -1.49
C ARG A 846 30.43 2.45 -0.59
N PHE A 847 29.76 1.90 0.42
CA PHE A 847 30.35 1.14 1.52
C PHE A 847 29.55 -0.14 1.82
N ALA A 848 30.24 -1.26 2.09
CA ALA A 848 29.67 -2.51 2.62
C ALA A 848 30.75 -3.43 3.23
N LEU A 849 30.35 -4.34 4.12
CA LEU A 849 31.14 -5.36 4.82
C LEU A 849 31.41 -6.57 3.90
N THR A 850 32.06 -6.32 2.77
CA THR A 850 32.20 -7.31 1.68
C THR A 850 33.28 -8.39 1.89
N GLU A 851 33.73 -8.56 3.14
CA GLU A 851 34.69 -9.56 3.66
C GLU A 851 34.29 -9.91 5.11
N GLY A 852 34.72 -11.06 5.65
CA GLY A 852 34.47 -11.46 7.05
C GLY A 852 35.28 -10.62 8.04
N SER A 853 34.93 -9.35 8.20
CA SER A 853 35.66 -8.35 8.96
C SER A 853 34.75 -7.16 9.28
N SER A 854 34.76 -6.73 10.53
CA SER A 854 33.98 -5.60 11.09
C SER A 854 34.38 -4.20 10.60
N ILE A 855 35.05 -4.11 9.44
CA ILE A 855 35.51 -2.86 8.82
C ILE A 855 34.96 -2.74 7.40
N PHE A 856 34.08 -1.76 7.20
CA PHE A 856 33.42 -1.50 5.91
C PHE A 856 34.45 -1.25 4.80
N ARG A 857 34.15 -1.75 3.60
CA ARG A 857 34.97 -1.58 2.41
C ARG A 857 34.34 -0.58 1.45
N GLN A 858 35.17 0.29 0.87
CA GLN A 858 34.73 1.39 0.02
C GLN A 858 34.92 1.09 -1.47
N GLY A 859 33.81 1.12 -2.20
CA GLY A 859 33.72 1.22 -3.66
C GLY A 859 34.29 0.06 -4.49
N PRO A 860 34.43 0.23 -5.82
CA PRO A 860 34.70 -0.87 -6.76
C PRO A 860 36.04 -1.59 -6.56
N ARG A 861 36.91 -1.06 -5.68
CA ARG A 861 38.23 -1.65 -5.34
C ARG A 861 38.31 -2.18 -3.91
N LYS A 862 37.17 -2.30 -3.21
CA LYS A 862 37.05 -2.83 -1.82
C LYS A 862 38.11 -2.29 -0.86
N LYS A 863 38.44 -0.99 -0.94
CA LYS A 863 39.44 -0.37 -0.05
C LYS A 863 38.96 -0.46 1.40
N VAL A 864 39.86 -0.68 2.36
CA VAL A 864 39.56 -0.44 3.77
C VAL A 864 39.06 1.00 3.94
N SER A 865 37.89 1.17 4.57
CA SER A 865 37.33 2.50 4.85
C SER A 865 37.61 2.93 6.29
N GLN A 866 37.08 4.08 6.70
CA GLN A 866 37.12 4.52 8.10
C GLN A 866 36.08 3.80 8.98
N TYR A 867 34.91 3.47 8.41
CA TYR A 867 33.78 2.96 9.18
C TYR A 867 33.97 1.52 9.64
N THR A 868 33.58 1.27 10.89
CA THR A 868 33.60 -0.04 11.55
C THR A 868 32.24 -0.33 12.20
N LEU A 869 31.97 -1.59 12.51
CA LEU A 869 30.75 -1.97 13.24
C LEU A 869 30.67 -1.33 14.64
N THR A 870 31.81 -1.09 15.30
CA THR A 870 31.86 -0.35 16.58
C THR A 870 31.41 1.11 16.45
N GLU A 871 31.61 1.71 15.27
CA GLU A 871 31.11 3.05 14.93
C GLU A 871 29.62 3.03 14.52
N THR A 872 29.20 2.05 13.71
CA THR A 872 27.79 1.90 13.28
C THR A 872 26.90 1.16 14.27
N LYS A 873 27.41 0.82 15.47
CA LYS A 873 26.71 0.11 16.55
C LYS A 873 26.14 -1.24 16.09
N GLY A 874 27.03 -2.09 15.60
CA GLY A 874 26.72 -3.42 15.06
C GLY A 874 26.00 -3.42 13.71
N CYS A 875 25.39 -2.30 13.32
CA CYS A 875 24.58 -2.24 12.11
C CYS A 875 25.42 -2.27 10.82
N SER A 876 25.22 -3.32 10.02
CA SER A 876 25.64 -3.48 8.63
C SER A 876 24.92 -2.53 7.68
N CYS A 877 25.35 -2.48 6.42
CA CYS A 877 24.62 -1.71 5.41
C CYS A 877 23.22 -2.31 5.17
N GLU A 878 23.11 -3.63 5.10
CA GLU A 878 21.85 -4.36 4.96
C GLU A 878 20.85 -4.02 6.07
N GLN A 879 21.27 -4.11 7.34
CA GLN A 879 20.42 -3.80 8.50
C GLN A 879 20.03 -2.31 8.54
N LEU A 880 20.96 -1.40 8.22
CA LEU A 880 20.67 0.04 8.11
C LEU A 880 19.63 0.34 7.01
N ILE A 881 19.65 -0.40 5.90
CA ILE A 881 18.62 -0.26 4.85
C ILE A 881 17.29 -0.86 5.32
N ASP A 882 17.30 -2.02 5.99
CA ASP A 882 16.08 -2.64 6.52
C ASP A 882 15.36 -1.73 7.55
N ILE A 883 16.12 -1.00 8.39
CA ILE A 883 15.59 0.02 9.30
C ILE A 883 14.96 1.20 8.53
N ALA A 884 15.62 1.66 7.47
CA ALA A 884 15.17 2.80 6.67
C ALA A 884 13.93 2.49 5.84
N GLU A 885 13.84 1.28 5.27
CA GLU A 885 12.65 0.79 4.55
C GLU A 885 11.55 0.28 5.49
N GLY A 886 11.86 0.08 6.77
CA GLY A 886 10.94 -0.44 7.79
C GLY A 886 10.62 -1.93 7.62
N SER A 887 11.45 -2.69 6.91
CA SER A 887 11.24 -4.11 6.62
C SER A 887 11.57 -5.03 7.81
N LYS A 888 12.41 -4.58 8.75
CA LYS A 888 12.74 -5.26 10.01
C LYS A 888 12.93 -4.23 11.14
N THR A 889 12.77 -4.69 12.37
CA THR A 889 12.99 -3.90 13.59
C THR A 889 14.27 -4.35 14.29
N TYR A 890 15.07 -3.38 14.74
CA TYR A 890 16.29 -3.56 15.52
C TYR A 890 16.31 -2.51 16.65
N TYR A 891 17.20 -2.64 17.63
CA TYR A 891 17.25 -1.77 18.83
C TYR A 891 17.54 -0.28 18.56
N VAL A 892 17.74 0.11 17.29
CA VAL A 892 17.68 1.49 16.80
C VAL A 892 16.30 2.14 17.05
N ASP A 893 15.23 1.33 17.20
CA ASP A 893 13.88 1.80 17.56
C ASP A 893 13.82 2.56 18.89
N GLN A 894 14.70 2.20 19.84
CA GLN A 894 14.89 2.87 21.13
C GLN A 894 15.35 4.33 20.99
N PHE A 895 15.73 4.76 19.79
CA PHE A 895 16.18 6.11 19.46
C PHE A 895 15.27 6.74 18.39
N PRO A 896 14.06 7.22 18.73
CA PRO A 896 13.06 7.66 17.75
C PRO A 896 13.53 8.72 16.76
N GLN A 897 14.48 9.60 17.15
CA GLN A 897 15.04 10.59 16.23
C GLN A 897 15.96 9.96 15.17
N LEU A 898 16.71 8.91 15.51
CA LEU A 898 17.51 8.15 14.56
C LEU A 898 16.61 7.32 13.65
N LEU A 899 15.65 6.59 14.22
CA LEU A 899 14.65 5.83 13.45
C LEU A 899 13.89 6.72 12.45
N ARG A 900 13.44 7.92 12.89
CA ARG A 900 12.77 8.89 12.02
C ARG A 900 13.69 9.42 10.91
N ASN A 901 14.94 9.75 11.22
CA ASN A 901 15.91 10.19 10.20
C ASN A 901 16.11 9.10 9.14
N MET A 902 16.28 7.84 9.55
CA MET A 902 16.43 6.68 8.68
C MET A 902 15.19 6.46 7.80
N ARG A 903 13.99 6.44 8.39
CA ARG A 903 12.70 6.29 7.67
C ARG A 903 12.30 7.52 6.84
N SER A 904 12.99 8.64 6.97
CA SER A 904 12.80 9.83 6.12
C SER A 904 13.62 9.81 4.82
N LEU A 905 14.45 8.78 4.61
CA LEU A 905 15.20 8.57 3.37
C LEU A 905 14.25 8.23 2.21
N PHE A 906 14.36 8.97 1.12
CA PHE A 906 13.66 8.62 -0.13
C PHE A 906 14.06 7.22 -0.63
N PRO A 907 13.13 6.42 -1.20
CA PRO A 907 13.41 5.06 -1.66
C PRO A 907 14.57 4.91 -2.65
N PHE A 908 14.92 5.94 -3.42
CA PHE A 908 16.09 5.86 -4.32
C PHE A 908 17.44 5.75 -3.56
N PHE A 909 17.51 6.22 -2.31
CA PHE A 909 18.69 6.03 -1.46
C PHE A 909 18.82 4.57 -1.03
N THR A 910 17.72 3.93 -0.64
CA THR A 910 17.69 2.56 -0.11
C THR A 910 17.82 1.53 -1.24
N VAL A 911 17.05 1.65 -2.33
CA VAL A 911 17.19 0.84 -3.56
C VAL A 911 18.59 0.97 -4.15
N GLY A 912 19.12 2.20 -4.21
CA GLY A 912 20.49 2.45 -4.64
C GLY A 912 21.56 1.88 -3.69
N ALA A 913 21.25 1.69 -2.41
CA ALA A 913 22.13 1.05 -1.44
C ALA A 913 22.07 -0.49 -1.50
N ARG A 914 20.87 -1.10 -1.65
CA ARG A 914 20.73 -2.56 -1.83
C ARG A 914 21.49 -3.07 -3.06
N LYS A 915 21.51 -2.29 -4.15
CA LYS A 915 22.19 -2.67 -5.41
C LYS A 915 23.68 -2.31 -5.44
N TYR A 916 24.12 -1.25 -4.73
CA TYR A 916 25.47 -0.69 -4.89
C TYR A 916 26.26 -0.36 -3.60
N GLY A 917 25.72 -0.67 -2.42
CA GLY A 917 26.30 -0.36 -1.11
C GLY A 917 25.85 1.00 -0.55
N CYS A 918 25.91 1.16 0.77
CA CYS A 918 25.44 2.35 1.49
C CYS A 918 26.24 3.59 1.13
N SER A 919 25.61 4.76 1.21
CA SER A 919 26.31 6.05 1.04
C SER A 919 26.97 6.49 2.36
N ASP A 920 27.93 7.41 2.25
CA ASP A 920 28.56 8.07 3.42
C ASP A 920 27.50 8.68 4.36
N ALA A 921 26.41 9.21 3.81
CA ALA A 921 25.32 9.81 4.57
C ALA A 921 24.50 8.79 5.38
N VAL A 922 24.25 7.59 4.85
CA VAL A 922 23.51 6.54 5.59
C VAL A 922 24.32 6.04 6.79
N LEU A 923 25.62 5.79 6.61
CA LEU A 923 26.47 5.38 7.74
C LEU A 923 26.60 6.50 8.77
N ARG A 924 26.73 7.77 8.35
CA ARG A 924 26.77 8.91 9.28
C ARG A 924 25.50 9.11 10.10
N MET A 925 24.32 8.72 9.62
CA MET A 925 23.10 8.89 10.41
C MET A 925 23.21 8.18 11.77
N ILE A 926 23.79 6.97 11.81
CA ILE A 926 24.03 6.25 13.07
C ILE A 926 25.31 6.72 13.77
N VAL A 927 26.41 6.96 13.04
CA VAL A 927 27.72 7.36 13.62
C VAL A 927 27.70 8.74 14.29
N ASP A 928 27.05 9.74 13.67
CA ASP A 928 27.00 11.13 14.18
C ASP A 928 25.89 11.35 15.23
N THR A 929 25.03 10.34 15.47
CA THR A 929 23.92 10.45 16.45
C THR A 929 24.43 10.33 17.89
N LYS A 930 24.00 11.27 18.74
CA LYS A 930 24.22 11.19 20.19
C LYS A 930 23.11 10.37 20.86
N LEU A 931 23.44 9.11 21.12
CA LEU A 931 22.70 8.14 21.93
C LEU A 931 22.86 8.45 23.43
#